data_AF-A0A3A0GGB2-F1
#
_entry.id   AF-A0A3A0GGB2-F1
#
_cell.length_a   1.000
_cell.length_b   1.000
_cell.length_c   1.000
_cell.angle_alpha   90.00
_cell.angle_beta   90.00
_cell.angle_gamma   90.00
#
_symmetry.space_group_name_H-M   'P 1'
#
loop_
_entity.id
_entity.type
_entity.pdbx_description
1 polymer ?
#
loop_
_entity_poly.entity_id
_entity_poly.type
_entity_poly.pdbx_seq_one_letter_code
_entity_poly.pdbx_strand_id
1 'polypeptide(L)'
;MTPHTHTRARVFVAAGTVAAALGLAGAGGRAVNAQPSLPEAYRRVDAWQSRPLPRPAGEITAAAGVDVAADGSVFVVDAAEGNVHVLAPDGAGRSVIGSAGHGPGQLHRPTDVDVRGGRAYVTDTGNRRVQVFDAATGRFVAAWSNLGRPHGIAVGAARAYVTDAETDRVWVMDLGGAVVGTWGADGGTPGLASPRGIDVDAAGTVAIADPGAGAIVVVRPDGQVATTLTRATTNPDFMAVDVAIDGSAVYAVAPRQAFAFLSLDQVGVWVPGAYLVGGVGIAVGPGAGYVATVQDNRADFSGVYHYPTRQPFSAQGTAWGGSPAPLGALHGPRRLDAGPTDVFVLDARPRVQRWGLAGTPSLQWRSEGAIDVAAGPGGTAFVVEPQHLRHVGSDGRPIWDWPAPDGAWLTAGAAADRLLVLDLAQGRVLSLPPGGPGPGGAEAIAVGGLVVDVAAAPGRLLVADRAARALRLLDAAGRELDRWPFPGQVARVAAARDGSAWFALTADGWVWKYAPDGSLRAAWDGAPEGTPLDLAVDAAGRVLVADGSGDRIFAYAMDPTAERPTPPAARDRCDLRPDKTAAPAAVRAGEPVTVTLTVGGDCPAEGAPIDVVLVLDRSSSMQGPKFAAARSAVAAFAAETDFQRARVGLITFNQGPSLDQGLTADPAALVRALPALEASGNTNIGLAVREARAELAGPRGRAGVAKAVVLLTDGLPQQPSLALGEAQLAREAGIAVYAIGLGGDLDPGLLVQMAGGEDRYFGAPTQAELAQVFARVARRLATGTLLRTLTIVDRLPANMAYEAGSAEPPAAWDGSALRWVLADVPAAGTRLRYRVRPAQAGVWPTNVEALGDHVDGVGFAGRLRFPVPRVSVAGPRAAFLPLVFQNRCVQRRADVALVIDTSTSMLERAAPGGPTKLDAARGAARAFVRYLGLPADQAAVVAFSSDAALVQGLTGDAAAVDRALAGLPLGSGTRIDRGLAVAQAELTGPRHRAGGLPVVVLLTDGQPAGGSVPATLAQAQAMRQAGVAIFTIGLGADADGALLVDIAGDAERYSYAPDQGALERIYRTIAWSLPCR
;
A
#
# COMPACT_ATOMS: atom_id res chain seq x y z
N MET A 1 -38.48 -53.12 18.66
CA MET A 1 -39.78 -53.30 19.33
C MET A 1 -39.84 -52.38 20.55
N THR A 2 -41.04 -51.97 20.93
CA THR A 2 -41.39 -51.00 22.01
C THR A 2 -41.63 -51.73 23.37
N PRO A 3 -42.01 -51.06 24.50
CA PRO A 3 -41.08 -50.53 25.50
C PRO A 3 -41.08 -51.27 26.88
N HIS A 4 -41.65 -50.89 28.06
CA HIS A 4 -42.56 -49.82 28.54
C HIS A 4 -42.18 -49.35 29.99
N THR A 5 -41.92 -48.04 30.14
CA THR A 5 -42.30 -47.11 31.26
C THR A 5 -42.96 -47.59 32.57
N HIS A 6 -42.73 -46.83 33.67
CA HIS A 6 -43.82 -46.44 34.58
C HIS A 6 -43.65 -45.05 35.26
N THR A 7 -44.42 -44.72 36.32
CA THR A 7 -45.07 -43.37 36.38
C THR A 7 -45.29 -42.73 37.78
N ARG A 8 -44.69 -41.55 38.02
CA ARG A 8 -45.12 -40.40 38.91
C ARG A 8 -45.36 -40.56 40.43
N ALA A 9 -44.93 -39.53 41.19
CA ALA A 9 -45.77 -38.75 42.12
C ALA A 9 -45.12 -37.36 42.44
N ARG A 10 -45.89 -36.39 42.97
CA ARG A 10 -45.45 -35.05 43.43
C ARG A 10 -46.24 -34.62 44.68
N VAL A 11 -45.61 -33.93 45.63
CA VAL A 11 -46.23 -33.03 46.64
C VAL A 11 -45.29 -31.81 46.83
N PHE A 12 -45.75 -30.72 47.46
CA PHE A 12 -45.17 -29.37 47.37
C PHE A 12 -45.31 -28.58 48.70
N VAL A 13 -44.52 -27.51 48.86
CA VAL A 13 -44.63 -26.40 49.86
C VAL A 13 -44.30 -26.69 51.34
N ALA A 14 -43.30 -25.98 51.87
CA ALA A 14 -43.38 -25.14 53.10
C ALA A 14 -42.08 -24.34 53.29
N ALA A 15 -42.13 -23.22 54.03
CA ALA A 15 -40.97 -22.39 54.39
C ALA A 15 -41.00 -22.03 55.89
N GLY A 16 -39.83 -21.79 56.48
CA GLY A 16 -39.70 -21.36 57.88
C GLY A 16 -38.26 -20.95 58.23
N THR A 17 -38.11 -19.96 59.09
CA THR A 17 -36.82 -19.37 59.54
C THR A 17 -36.69 -19.48 61.06
N VAL A 18 -35.45 -19.48 61.59
CA VAL A 18 -34.96 -18.69 62.75
C VAL A 18 -33.55 -19.14 63.20
N ALA A 19 -32.82 -18.21 63.80
CA ALA A 19 -31.37 -18.10 64.02
C ALA A 19 -30.68 -19.04 65.04
N ALA A 20 -29.35 -19.16 64.83
CA ALA A 20 -28.24 -19.23 65.83
C ALA A 20 -28.15 -20.43 66.82
N ALA A 21 -26.98 -20.85 67.35
CA ALA A 21 -25.67 -20.18 67.46
C ALA A 21 -24.49 -21.18 67.62
N LEU A 22 -23.25 -20.65 67.71
CA LEU A 22 -22.01 -21.23 68.29
C LEU A 22 -21.31 -22.42 67.58
N GLY A 23 -19.97 -22.30 67.39
CA GLY A 23 -19.11 -23.50 67.45
C GLY A 23 -17.80 -23.55 66.63
N LEU A 24 -16.76 -22.82 67.07
CA LEU A 24 -15.32 -23.10 66.82
C LEU A 24 -14.74 -22.87 65.40
N ALA A 25 -13.41 -22.70 65.37
CA ALA A 25 -12.61 -22.33 64.19
C ALA A 25 -11.47 -23.34 63.94
N GLY A 26 -11.03 -23.49 62.69
CA GLY A 26 -9.81 -24.24 62.36
C GLY A 26 -9.66 -24.58 60.87
N ALA A 27 -8.46 -24.32 60.34
CA ALA A 27 -7.98 -24.57 58.96
C ALA A 27 -8.41 -23.56 57.88
N GLY A 28 -7.40 -22.96 57.23
CA GLY A 28 -7.59 -21.90 56.23
C GLY A 28 -7.74 -22.43 54.81
N GLY A 29 -8.96 -22.46 54.30
CA GLY A 29 -9.21 -22.37 52.87
C GLY A 29 -9.02 -20.91 52.42
N ARG A 30 -8.09 -20.65 51.49
CA ARG A 30 -8.03 -19.34 50.82
C ARG A 30 -9.32 -19.17 50.02
N ALA A 31 -10.20 -18.25 50.42
CA ALA A 31 -11.33 -17.87 49.59
C ALA A 31 -10.78 -17.36 48.24
N VAL A 32 -11.20 -17.99 47.15
CA VAL A 32 -10.93 -17.44 45.82
C VAL A 32 -11.80 -16.19 45.69
N ASN A 33 -11.16 -15.02 45.55
CA ASN A 33 -11.86 -13.77 45.32
C ASN A 33 -12.54 -13.81 43.94
N ALA A 34 -13.76 -14.33 43.90
CA ALA A 34 -14.66 -14.11 42.78
C ALA A 34 -14.89 -12.60 42.66
N GLN A 35 -14.47 -12.02 41.54
CA GLN A 35 -14.78 -10.63 41.24
C GLN A 35 -16.32 -10.46 41.21
N PRO A 36 -16.88 -9.39 41.81
CA PRO A 36 -18.31 -9.16 41.75
C PRO A 36 -18.74 -9.01 40.29
N SER A 37 -19.74 -9.78 39.87
CA SER A 37 -20.31 -9.68 38.52
C SER A 37 -20.81 -8.25 38.28
N LEU A 38 -20.31 -7.61 37.22
CA LEU A 38 -20.66 -6.22 36.90
C LEU A 38 -22.18 -6.05 36.73
N PRO A 39 -22.77 -4.92 37.18
CA PRO A 39 -24.22 -4.76 37.30
C PRO A 39 -24.96 -4.71 35.96
N GLU A 40 -24.29 -4.35 34.86
CA GLU A 40 -24.85 -4.25 33.51
C GLU A 40 -24.13 -5.21 32.54
N ALA A 41 -24.81 -5.52 31.43
CA ALA A 41 -24.30 -6.36 30.35
C ALA A 41 -24.64 -5.71 29.00
N TYR A 42 -23.80 -5.97 27.99
CA TYR A 42 -23.92 -5.36 26.66
C TYR A 42 -23.87 -6.44 25.58
N ARG A 43 -24.61 -6.21 24.49
CA ARG A 43 -24.74 -7.13 23.37
C ARG A 43 -24.61 -6.39 22.05
N ARG A 44 -23.92 -6.99 21.08
CA ARG A 44 -23.91 -6.50 19.69
C ARG A 44 -25.32 -6.61 19.09
N VAL A 45 -25.89 -5.48 18.72
CA VAL A 45 -27.21 -5.36 18.08
C VAL A 45 -27.12 -5.09 16.58
N ASP A 46 -25.99 -4.58 16.09
CA ASP A 46 -25.78 -4.27 14.68
C ASP A 46 -24.30 -4.43 14.28
N ALA A 47 -24.04 -4.56 12.98
CA ALA A 47 -22.72 -4.64 12.38
C ALA A 47 -22.74 -4.01 10.98
N TRP A 48 -22.38 -2.72 10.91
CA TRP A 48 -22.26 -1.98 9.66
C TRP A 48 -21.04 -2.50 8.90
N GLN A 49 -21.21 -2.75 7.62
CA GLN A 49 -20.24 -3.38 6.73
C GLN A 49 -20.07 -2.50 5.49
N SER A 50 -18.88 -2.56 4.88
CA SER A 50 -18.64 -1.96 3.56
C SER A 50 -19.71 -2.39 2.55
N ARG A 51 -20.61 -1.46 2.20
CA ARG A 51 -21.74 -1.65 1.28
C ARG A 51 -21.84 -0.40 0.42
N PRO A 52 -20.98 -0.29 -0.62
CA PRO A 52 -20.94 0.90 -1.46
C PRO A 52 -22.27 1.05 -2.20
N LEU A 53 -22.91 2.21 -2.07
CA LEU A 53 -24.11 2.55 -2.81
C LEU A 53 -23.78 2.68 -4.31
N PRO A 54 -24.71 2.34 -5.22
CA PRO A 54 -24.57 2.70 -6.62
C PRO A 54 -24.40 4.21 -6.77
N ARG A 55 -23.42 4.63 -7.57
CA ARG A 55 -23.24 6.05 -7.91
C ARG A 55 -24.47 6.57 -8.66
N PRO A 56 -24.95 7.80 -8.39
CA PRO A 56 -25.96 8.47 -9.20
C PRO A 56 -25.63 8.46 -10.69
N ALA A 57 -26.62 8.15 -11.53
CA ALA A 57 -26.47 8.16 -12.98
C ALA A 57 -26.17 9.59 -13.48
N GLY A 58 -25.10 9.76 -14.25
CA GLY A 58 -24.62 11.05 -14.72
C GLY A 58 -23.48 11.67 -13.89
N GLU A 59 -23.01 11.01 -12.82
CA GLU A 59 -21.68 11.29 -12.27
C GLU A 59 -20.58 10.78 -13.22
N ILE A 60 -19.43 11.46 -13.26
CA ILE A 60 -18.24 10.96 -13.96
C ILE A 60 -17.58 9.92 -13.05
N THR A 61 -17.47 8.68 -13.52
CA THR A 61 -17.06 7.51 -12.73
C THR A 61 -15.62 7.07 -13.00
N ALA A 62 -15.17 7.19 -14.26
CA ALA A 62 -13.82 6.92 -14.74
C ALA A 62 -13.41 7.94 -15.81
N ALA A 63 -13.04 9.14 -15.37
CA ALA A 63 -12.64 10.26 -16.23
C ALA A 63 -11.38 9.91 -17.05
N ALA A 64 -11.45 10.05 -18.38
CA ALA A 64 -10.36 9.78 -19.31
C ALA A 64 -9.94 11.08 -20.05
N GLY A 65 -9.91 11.13 -21.38
CA GLY A 65 -9.63 12.37 -22.13
C GLY A 65 -10.70 13.45 -21.95
N VAL A 66 -10.35 14.68 -22.31
CA VAL A 66 -11.13 15.90 -22.07
C VAL A 66 -10.79 16.98 -23.09
N ASP A 67 -11.77 17.78 -23.50
CA ASP A 67 -11.57 18.97 -24.35
C ASP A 67 -12.48 20.14 -23.91
N VAL A 68 -12.17 21.37 -24.34
CA VAL A 68 -12.91 22.60 -24.04
C VAL A 68 -13.35 23.30 -25.32
N ALA A 69 -14.66 23.27 -25.59
CA ALA A 69 -15.27 23.91 -26.74
C ALA A 69 -15.12 25.44 -26.72
N ALA A 70 -15.29 26.06 -27.90
CA ALA A 70 -15.15 27.51 -28.09
C ALA A 70 -16.14 28.39 -27.30
N ASP A 71 -17.21 27.82 -26.71
CA ASP A 71 -18.12 28.51 -25.78
C ASP A 71 -17.74 28.32 -24.29
N GLY A 72 -16.63 27.63 -24.02
CA GLY A 72 -16.13 27.26 -22.69
C GLY A 72 -16.74 25.98 -22.12
N SER A 73 -17.64 25.29 -22.82
CA SER A 73 -18.18 24.01 -22.37
C SER A 73 -17.10 22.93 -22.39
N VAL A 74 -16.96 22.17 -21.30
CA VAL A 74 -15.96 21.09 -21.17
C VAL A 74 -16.59 19.75 -21.48
N PHE A 75 -15.95 18.94 -22.32
CA PHE A 75 -16.41 17.61 -22.70
C PHE A 75 -15.46 16.57 -22.10
N VAL A 76 -16.00 15.61 -21.35
CA VAL A 76 -15.21 14.69 -20.50
C VAL A 76 -15.62 13.26 -20.78
N VAL A 77 -14.68 12.41 -21.20
CA VAL A 77 -14.95 10.99 -21.43
C VAL A 77 -15.11 10.24 -20.10
N ASP A 78 -16.21 9.50 -19.95
CA ASP A 78 -16.32 8.42 -18.96
C ASP A 78 -16.08 7.07 -19.64
N ALA A 79 -14.90 6.50 -19.38
CA ALA A 79 -14.46 5.24 -19.97
C ALA A 79 -15.19 4.00 -19.42
N ALA A 80 -15.86 4.11 -18.26
CA ALA A 80 -16.60 3.02 -17.63
C ALA A 80 -18.08 3.02 -18.04
N GLU A 81 -18.74 4.19 -17.99
CA GLU A 81 -20.15 4.34 -18.39
C GLU A 81 -20.36 4.47 -19.91
N GLY A 82 -19.28 4.59 -20.69
CA GLY A 82 -19.33 4.58 -22.16
C GLY A 82 -20.05 5.81 -22.73
N ASN A 83 -19.77 6.98 -22.18
CA ASN A 83 -20.37 8.25 -22.60
C ASN A 83 -19.37 9.40 -22.48
N VAL A 84 -19.79 10.59 -22.91
CA VAL A 84 -19.06 11.86 -22.72
C VAL A 84 -19.98 12.83 -21.98
N HIS A 85 -19.55 13.34 -20.83
CA HIS A 85 -20.25 14.35 -20.07
C HIS A 85 -19.94 15.74 -20.65
N VAL A 86 -20.96 16.60 -20.76
CA VAL A 86 -20.82 17.99 -21.16
C VAL A 86 -21.05 18.86 -19.92
N LEU A 87 -20.04 19.62 -19.52
CA LEU A 87 -20.08 20.59 -18.43
C LEU A 87 -20.16 22.01 -19.02
N ALA A 88 -20.84 22.91 -18.31
CA ALA A 88 -20.80 24.34 -18.58
C ALA A 88 -19.48 24.98 -18.08
N PRO A 89 -19.16 26.24 -18.45
CA PRO A 89 -17.92 26.93 -18.07
C PRO A 89 -17.73 27.21 -16.57
N ASP A 90 -18.67 26.81 -15.72
CA ASP A 90 -18.62 26.86 -14.25
C ASP A 90 -18.44 25.46 -13.61
N GLY A 91 -18.38 24.40 -14.43
CA GLY A 91 -18.33 23.00 -14.01
C GLY A 91 -19.69 22.32 -13.84
N ALA A 92 -20.82 23.02 -14.07
CA ALA A 92 -22.15 22.43 -13.92
C ALA A 92 -22.50 21.45 -15.07
N GLY A 93 -23.01 20.26 -14.75
CA GLY A 93 -23.42 19.27 -15.76
C GLY A 93 -24.59 19.75 -16.63
N ARG A 94 -24.41 19.72 -17.96
CA ARG A 94 -25.35 20.21 -18.98
C ARG A 94 -26.06 19.07 -19.71
N SER A 95 -25.33 18.04 -20.12
CA SER A 95 -25.84 16.88 -20.86
C SER A 95 -24.82 15.73 -20.90
N VAL A 96 -25.20 14.58 -21.45
CA VAL A 96 -24.29 13.49 -21.83
C VAL A 96 -24.46 13.13 -23.30
N ILE A 97 -23.40 12.62 -23.93
CA ILE A 97 -23.34 12.18 -25.32
C ILE A 97 -22.91 10.71 -25.36
N GLY A 98 -23.60 9.90 -26.17
CA GLY A 98 -23.34 8.46 -26.24
C GLY A 98 -23.98 7.65 -25.10
N SER A 99 -23.71 6.35 -25.09
CA SER A 99 -24.16 5.37 -24.08
C SER A 99 -23.38 4.07 -24.22
N ALA A 100 -23.24 3.26 -23.17
CA ALA A 100 -22.50 2.00 -23.24
C ALA A 100 -23.02 1.04 -24.33
N GLY A 101 -22.13 0.57 -25.23
CA GLY A 101 -22.44 -0.47 -26.21
C GLY A 101 -21.61 -0.43 -27.51
N HIS A 102 -22.16 -1.02 -28.57
CA HIS A 102 -21.45 -1.30 -29.83
C HIS A 102 -22.14 -0.72 -31.09
N GLY A 103 -23.40 -0.31 -30.99
CA GLY A 103 -24.16 0.30 -32.09
C GLY A 103 -23.73 1.73 -32.42
N PRO A 104 -24.33 2.36 -33.45
CA PRO A 104 -24.16 3.79 -33.72
C PRO A 104 -24.67 4.62 -32.54
N GLY A 105 -23.87 5.58 -32.08
CA GLY A 105 -24.17 6.38 -30.89
C GLY A 105 -23.97 5.63 -29.56
N GLN A 106 -23.39 4.43 -29.58
CA GLN A 106 -22.98 3.70 -28.38
C GLN A 106 -21.46 3.55 -28.33
N LEU A 107 -20.83 3.73 -27.17
CA LEU A 107 -19.38 3.68 -26.99
C LEU A 107 -18.98 2.50 -26.09
N HIS A 108 -17.83 1.89 -26.34
CA HIS A 108 -17.28 0.80 -25.53
C HIS A 108 -15.84 1.15 -25.15
N ARG A 109 -15.61 1.46 -23.87
CA ARG A 109 -14.32 1.96 -23.37
C ARG A 109 -13.75 3.09 -24.24
N PRO A 110 -14.49 4.21 -24.43
CA PRO A 110 -13.92 5.38 -25.06
C PRO A 110 -12.73 5.89 -24.24
N THR A 111 -11.73 6.51 -24.87
CA THR A 111 -10.57 7.06 -24.15
C THR A 111 -10.36 8.57 -24.30
N ASP A 112 -10.86 9.20 -25.36
CA ASP A 112 -10.60 10.62 -25.63
C ASP A 112 -11.68 11.32 -26.49
N VAL A 113 -11.70 12.65 -26.47
CA VAL A 113 -12.67 13.51 -27.19
C VAL A 113 -12.07 14.85 -27.63
N ASP A 114 -12.37 15.27 -28.86
CA ASP A 114 -12.15 16.64 -29.40
C ASP A 114 -13.50 17.27 -29.80
N VAL A 115 -13.64 18.60 -29.68
CA VAL A 115 -14.90 19.32 -29.94
C VAL A 115 -14.74 20.53 -30.87
N ARG A 116 -14.50 20.27 -32.15
CA ARG A 116 -14.40 21.33 -33.18
C ARG A 116 -15.59 21.48 -34.12
N GLY A 117 -15.96 22.74 -34.40
CA GLY A 117 -16.93 23.09 -35.45
C GLY A 117 -18.37 22.67 -35.16
N GLY A 118 -18.77 22.60 -33.88
CA GLY A 118 -20.11 22.14 -33.47
C GLY A 118 -20.28 20.62 -33.46
N ARG A 119 -19.18 19.87 -33.58
CA ARG A 119 -19.16 18.40 -33.48
C ARG A 119 -18.23 17.97 -32.34
N ALA A 120 -18.55 16.84 -31.73
CA ALA A 120 -17.66 16.14 -30.81
C ALA A 120 -17.20 14.84 -31.48
N TYR A 121 -15.89 14.58 -31.48
CA TYR A 121 -15.25 13.41 -32.08
C TYR A 121 -14.65 12.56 -30.97
N VAL A 122 -15.16 11.34 -30.76
CA VAL A 122 -14.82 10.49 -29.61
C VAL A 122 -14.05 9.26 -30.09
N THR A 123 -12.90 8.95 -29.49
CA THR A 123 -12.22 7.67 -29.73
C THR A 123 -12.98 6.55 -29.02
N ASP A 124 -13.59 5.66 -29.81
CA ASP A 124 -14.40 4.55 -29.34
C ASP A 124 -13.54 3.28 -29.37
N THR A 125 -12.52 3.26 -28.51
CA THR A 125 -11.35 2.38 -28.56
C THR A 125 -11.72 0.90 -28.51
N GLY A 126 -12.65 0.52 -27.63
CA GLY A 126 -13.14 -0.85 -27.52
C GLY A 126 -14.05 -1.30 -28.68
N ASN A 127 -14.45 -0.38 -29.57
CA ASN A 127 -15.12 -0.66 -30.84
C ASN A 127 -14.23 -0.38 -32.07
N ARG A 128 -12.95 -0.02 -31.87
CA ARG A 128 -11.94 0.22 -32.93
C ARG A 128 -12.35 1.26 -33.99
N ARG A 129 -12.97 2.35 -33.53
CA ARG A 129 -13.48 3.43 -34.39
C ARG A 129 -13.39 4.79 -33.70
N VAL A 130 -13.58 5.86 -34.47
CA VAL A 130 -13.99 7.17 -33.94
C VAL A 130 -15.49 7.33 -34.21
N GLN A 131 -16.23 7.94 -33.28
CA GLN A 131 -17.61 8.37 -33.52
C GLN A 131 -17.76 9.87 -33.44
N VAL A 132 -18.52 10.43 -34.38
CA VAL A 132 -18.77 11.86 -34.53
C VAL A 132 -20.20 12.15 -34.12
N PHE A 133 -20.38 13.10 -33.22
CA PHE A 133 -21.66 13.56 -32.69
C PHE A 133 -21.85 15.05 -32.96
N ASP A 134 -23.11 15.48 -33.01
CA ASP A 134 -23.48 16.89 -32.94
C ASP A 134 -23.29 17.36 -31.48
N ALA A 135 -22.42 18.35 -31.26
CA ALA A 135 -21.99 18.72 -29.91
C ALA A 135 -23.09 19.41 -29.08
N ALA A 136 -24.10 19.99 -29.73
CA ALA A 136 -25.20 20.69 -29.07
C ALA A 136 -26.37 19.77 -28.70
N THR A 137 -26.60 18.70 -29.48
CA THR A 137 -27.74 17.78 -29.32
C THR A 137 -27.36 16.36 -28.90
N GLY A 138 -26.06 16.02 -28.90
CA GLY A 138 -25.56 14.67 -28.62
C GLY A 138 -25.93 13.62 -29.68
N ARG A 139 -26.51 14.04 -30.81
CA ARG A 139 -26.98 13.13 -31.86
C ARG A 139 -25.80 12.56 -32.64
N PHE A 140 -25.76 11.24 -32.82
CA PHE A 140 -24.80 10.57 -33.70
C PHE A 140 -24.89 11.11 -35.14
N VAL A 141 -23.73 11.37 -35.75
CA VAL A 141 -23.56 11.90 -37.12
C VAL A 141 -22.85 10.91 -38.03
N ALA A 142 -21.70 10.36 -37.60
CA ALA A 142 -20.86 9.48 -38.42
C ALA A 142 -19.95 8.59 -37.56
N ALA A 143 -19.38 7.54 -38.15
CA ALA A 143 -18.34 6.73 -37.53
C ALA A 143 -17.20 6.45 -38.52
N TRP A 144 -15.96 6.55 -38.06
CA TRP A 144 -14.74 6.29 -38.84
C TRP A 144 -14.11 5.00 -38.34
N SER A 145 -14.11 3.96 -39.17
CA SER A 145 -13.75 2.57 -38.79
C SER A 145 -12.49 2.08 -39.51
N ASN A 146 -12.07 0.84 -39.22
CA ASN A 146 -10.81 0.23 -39.70
C ASN A 146 -9.54 0.78 -39.02
N LEU A 147 -9.68 1.21 -37.76
CA LEU A 147 -8.55 1.56 -36.89
C LEU A 147 -8.11 0.32 -36.09
N GLY A 148 -6.88 0.31 -35.58
CA GLY A 148 -6.36 -0.74 -34.71
C GLY A 148 -6.87 -0.55 -33.29
N ARG A 149 -6.30 0.42 -32.58
CA ARG A 149 -6.76 0.82 -31.24
C ARG A 149 -6.63 2.34 -31.08
N PRO A 150 -7.62 3.12 -31.58
CA PRO A 150 -7.58 4.57 -31.50
C PRO A 150 -7.61 5.02 -30.04
N HIS A 151 -6.67 5.88 -29.64
CA HIS A 151 -6.53 6.32 -28.25
C HIS A 151 -6.89 7.79 -28.08
N GLY A 152 -6.11 8.68 -28.67
CA GLY A 152 -6.34 10.13 -28.64
C GLY A 152 -6.82 10.68 -29.98
N ILE A 153 -7.45 11.85 -29.96
CA ILE A 153 -7.96 12.55 -31.15
C ILE A 153 -7.81 14.07 -31.04
N ALA A 154 -7.32 14.68 -32.11
CA ALA A 154 -7.22 16.14 -32.26
C ALA A 154 -7.74 16.55 -33.64
N VAL A 155 -8.52 17.62 -33.73
CA VAL A 155 -9.10 18.11 -34.98
C VAL A 155 -8.63 19.54 -35.22
N GLY A 156 -7.92 19.77 -36.32
CA GLY A 156 -7.51 21.10 -36.78
C GLY A 156 -8.56 21.74 -37.70
N ALA A 157 -8.21 22.87 -38.31
CA ALA A 157 -9.12 23.60 -39.21
C ALA A 157 -9.53 22.82 -40.48
N ALA A 158 -8.76 21.79 -40.89
CA ALA A 158 -9.00 21.02 -42.12
C ALA A 158 -8.64 19.53 -42.03
N ARG A 159 -8.15 19.06 -40.89
CA ARG A 159 -7.63 17.70 -40.66
C ARG A 159 -8.05 17.16 -39.30
N ALA A 160 -8.21 15.86 -39.19
CA ALA A 160 -8.26 15.16 -37.91
C ALA A 160 -7.03 14.26 -37.78
N TYR A 161 -6.54 14.10 -36.55
CA TYR A 161 -5.36 13.33 -36.18
C TYR A 161 -5.77 12.34 -35.10
N VAL A 162 -5.60 11.05 -35.32
CA VAL A 162 -6.04 10.00 -34.39
C VAL A 162 -4.86 9.09 -34.05
N THR A 163 -4.39 9.08 -32.80
CA THR A 163 -3.32 8.16 -32.38
C THR A 163 -3.86 6.74 -32.28
N ASP A 164 -3.03 5.76 -32.64
CA ASP A 164 -3.40 4.35 -32.69
C ASP A 164 -2.34 3.51 -31.97
N ALA A 165 -2.66 3.16 -30.72
CA ALA A 165 -1.75 2.50 -29.78
C ALA A 165 -1.59 0.99 -30.01
N GLU A 166 -2.20 0.44 -31.06
CA GLU A 166 -1.99 -0.95 -31.54
C GLU A 166 -1.18 -1.00 -32.85
N THR A 167 -1.11 0.11 -33.60
CA THR A 167 -0.39 0.17 -34.89
C THR A 167 0.80 1.14 -34.90
N ASP A 168 1.11 1.78 -33.77
CA ASP A 168 2.20 2.77 -33.58
C ASP A 168 2.15 3.93 -34.60
N ARG A 169 0.95 4.47 -34.79
CA ARG A 169 0.63 5.51 -35.79
C ARG A 169 -0.18 6.68 -35.25
N VAL A 170 -0.16 7.77 -36.01
CA VAL A 170 -1.25 8.75 -36.06
C VAL A 170 -1.89 8.68 -37.44
N TRP A 171 -3.20 8.45 -37.50
CA TRP A 171 -3.97 8.54 -38.72
C TRP A 171 -4.31 10.00 -39.02
N VAL A 172 -3.89 10.51 -40.18
CA VAL A 172 -4.22 11.85 -40.64
C VAL A 172 -5.41 11.73 -41.60
N MET A 173 -6.53 12.36 -41.25
CA MET A 173 -7.79 12.30 -41.98
C MET A 173 -8.27 13.68 -42.44
N ASP A 174 -9.20 13.73 -43.39
CA ASP A 174 -10.07 14.89 -43.57
C ASP A 174 -11.26 14.88 -42.57
N LEU A 175 -12.04 15.96 -42.55
CA LEU A 175 -13.20 16.12 -41.66
C LEU A 175 -14.44 15.30 -42.09
N GLY A 176 -14.31 14.49 -43.14
CA GLY A 176 -15.24 13.41 -43.51
C GLY A 176 -14.84 12.04 -42.94
N GLY A 177 -13.58 11.88 -42.52
CA GLY A 177 -13.00 10.62 -42.04
C GLY A 177 -12.24 9.83 -43.10
N ALA A 178 -11.96 10.41 -44.26
CA ALA A 178 -11.09 9.75 -45.24
C ALA A 178 -9.62 9.91 -44.81
N VAL A 179 -8.90 8.80 -44.70
CA VAL A 179 -7.44 8.81 -44.44
C VAL A 179 -6.72 9.43 -45.62
N VAL A 180 -5.95 10.48 -45.36
CA VAL A 180 -5.12 11.22 -46.33
C VAL A 180 -3.63 11.00 -46.12
N GLY A 181 -3.24 10.41 -44.99
CA GLY A 181 -1.87 10.06 -44.65
C GLY A 181 -1.78 9.42 -43.26
N THR A 182 -0.56 9.06 -42.86
CA THR A 182 -0.24 8.56 -41.52
C THR A 182 1.09 9.15 -41.07
N TRP A 183 1.25 9.29 -39.76
CA TRP A 183 2.54 9.46 -39.09
C TRP A 183 2.86 8.21 -38.27
N GLY A 184 4.13 7.95 -37.96
CA GLY A 184 4.54 6.67 -37.35
C GLY A 184 4.44 5.49 -38.32
N ALA A 185 4.92 4.32 -37.88
CA ALA A 185 5.14 3.09 -38.66
C ALA A 185 5.33 3.34 -40.17
N ASP A 186 6.39 4.11 -40.45
CA ASP A 186 7.00 4.44 -41.76
C ASP A 186 6.18 5.27 -42.77
N GLY A 187 5.45 6.29 -42.30
CA GLY A 187 4.74 7.27 -43.15
C GLY A 187 5.13 8.75 -43.00
N GLY A 188 6.16 9.08 -42.21
CA GLY A 188 6.46 10.44 -41.73
C GLY A 188 6.44 10.49 -40.20
N THR A 189 7.15 11.44 -39.59
CA THR A 189 7.37 11.52 -38.12
C THR A 189 7.89 10.17 -37.53
N PRO A 190 9.19 9.84 -37.68
CA PRO A 190 9.74 8.58 -37.20
C PRO A 190 9.74 8.46 -35.66
N GLY A 191 9.61 7.23 -35.14
CA GLY A 191 9.91 6.91 -33.74
C GLY A 191 8.75 6.95 -32.74
N LEU A 192 7.49 6.97 -33.19
CA LEU A 192 6.34 6.76 -32.30
C LEU A 192 6.28 5.31 -31.77
N ALA A 193 5.85 5.11 -30.53
CA ALA A 193 5.74 3.80 -29.87
C ALA A 193 4.64 3.79 -28.79
N SER A 194 3.45 3.32 -29.15
CA SER A 194 2.21 3.44 -28.37
C SER A 194 1.82 4.90 -28.05
N PRO A 195 1.67 5.77 -29.07
CA PRO A 195 1.20 7.14 -28.89
C PRO A 195 -0.22 7.18 -28.31
N ARG A 196 -0.52 8.18 -27.47
CA ARG A 196 -1.78 8.30 -26.74
C ARG A 196 -2.44 9.66 -26.92
N GLY A 197 -2.24 10.59 -25.99
CA GLY A 197 -2.75 11.95 -26.14
C GLY A 197 -2.24 12.68 -27.37
N ILE A 198 -3.04 13.60 -27.88
CA ILE A 198 -2.73 14.41 -29.05
C ILE A 198 -3.60 15.66 -29.04
N ASP A 199 -3.03 16.82 -29.39
CA ASP A 199 -3.74 18.10 -29.50
C ASP A 199 -3.16 18.95 -30.64
N VAL A 200 -3.95 19.88 -31.20
CA VAL A 200 -3.59 20.71 -32.36
C VAL A 200 -4.01 22.17 -32.23
N ASP A 201 -3.01 23.06 -32.25
CA ASP A 201 -3.19 24.50 -32.07
C ASP A 201 -3.95 25.19 -33.22
N ALA A 202 -4.19 26.50 -33.07
CA ALA A 202 -4.86 27.31 -34.09
C ALA A 202 -4.03 27.51 -35.39
N ALA A 203 -2.72 27.25 -35.36
CA ALA A 203 -1.85 27.30 -36.54
C ALA A 203 -1.73 25.95 -37.28
N GLY A 204 -2.11 24.84 -36.63
CA GLY A 204 -1.96 23.46 -37.12
C GLY A 204 -0.73 22.73 -36.58
N THR A 205 -0.09 23.24 -35.54
CA THR A 205 0.99 22.55 -34.80
C THR A 205 0.37 21.47 -33.93
N VAL A 206 0.83 20.23 -34.07
CA VAL A 206 0.31 19.07 -33.32
C VAL A 206 1.30 18.64 -32.25
N ALA A 207 0.86 18.49 -31.00
CA ALA A 207 1.62 17.84 -29.93
C ALA A 207 1.11 16.40 -29.74
N ILE A 208 2.01 15.44 -29.51
CA ILE A 208 1.68 14.02 -29.34
C ILE A 208 2.35 13.51 -28.06
N ALA A 209 1.57 12.92 -27.14
CA ALA A 209 2.07 12.20 -25.98
C ALA A 209 2.47 10.78 -26.38
N ASP A 210 3.75 10.43 -26.27
CA ASP A 210 4.27 9.10 -26.59
C ASP A 210 4.91 8.44 -25.36
N PRO A 211 4.12 7.75 -24.52
CA PRO A 211 4.62 7.15 -23.28
C PRO A 211 5.59 5.98 -23.49
N GLY A 212 5.50 5.25 -24.62
CA GLY A 212 6.38 4.13 -24.92
C GLY A 212 7.75 4.58 -25.43
N ALA A 213 7.81 5.59 -26.29
CA ALA A 213 9.05 6.30 -26.62
C ALA A 213 9.58 7.10 -25.40
N GLY A 214 8.70 7.48 -24.46
CA GLY A 214 9.05 8.33 -23.33
C GLY A 214 9.27 9.78 -23.74
N ALA A 215 8.41 10.27 -24.62
CA ALA A 215 8.58 11.55 -25.31
C ALA A 215 7.29 12.34 -25.49
N ILE A 216 7.44 13.62 -25.79
CA ILE A 216 6.41 14.45 -26.43
C ILE A 216 6.96 14.87 -27.78
N VAL A 217 6.25 14.51 -28.86
CA VAL A 217 6.64 14.87 -30.23
C VAL A 217 5.78 16.05 -30.69
N VAL A 218 6.41 17.12 -31.16
CA VAL A 218 5.71 18.30 -31.71
C VAL A 218 5.95 18.34 -33.22
N VAL A 219 4.88 18.39 -33.99
CA VAL A 219 4.88 18.34 -35.47
C VAL A 219 4.26 19.63 -36.01
N ARG A 220 4.88 20.23 -37.03
CA ARG A 220 4.41 21.46 -37.68
C ARG A 220 3.29 21.19 -38.69
N PRO A 221 2.55 22.23 -39.14
CA PRO A 221 1.55 22.11 -40.20
C PRO A 221 2.06 21.53 -41.53
N ASP A 222 3.37 21.60 -41.78
CA ASP A 222 4.05 21.02 -42.96
C ASP A 222 4.41 19.53 -42.81
N GLY A 223 4.08 18.91 -41.67
CA GLY A 223 4.39 17.51 -41.34
C GLY A 223 5.82 17.26 -40.88
N GLN A 224 6.65 18.29 -40.67
CA GLN A 224 7.99 18.15 -40.09
C GLN A 224 7.96 18.18 -38.56
N VAL A 225 8.84 17.43 -37.92
CA VAL A 225 9.05 17.52 -36.46
C VAL A 225 9.63 18.89 -36.12
N ALA A 226 8.92 19.65 -35.28
CA ALA A 226 9.39 20.91 -34.70
C ALA A 226 10.43 20.66 -33.61
N THR A 227 10.13 19.72 -32.70
CA THR A 227 10.97 19.29 -31.59
C THR A 227 10.48 17.95 -31.04
N THR A 228 11.35 17.23 -30.35
CA THR A 228 11.00 16.04 -29.55
C THR A 228 11.58 16.21 -28.15
N LEU A 229 10.70 16.27 -27.16
CA LEU A 229 11.06 16.36 -25.75
C LEU A 229 11.13 14.94 -25.18
N THR A 230 12.15 14.60 -24.39
CA THR A 230 12.40 13.22 -23.94
C THR A 230 12.68 13.16 -22.45
N ARG A 231 12.65 11.96 -21.84
CA ARG A 231 13.12 11.71 -20.46
C ARG A 231 14.55 12.22 -20.16
N ALA A 232 15.37 12.52 -21.18
CA ALA A 232 16.71 13.09 -21.01
C ALA A 232 16.74 14.63 -20.97
N THR A 233 15.66 15.29 -21.41
CA THR A 233 15.48 16.75 -21.39
C THR A 233 14.32 17.18 -20.48
N THR A 234 13.82 16.27 -19.65
CA THR A 234 12.73 16.45 -18.68
C THR A 234 13.08 15.68 -17.40
N ASN A 235 12.16 15.61 -16.43
CA ASN A 235 12.31 14.73 -15.27
C ASN A 235 12.39 13.25 -15.75
N PRO A 236 13.41 12.45 -15.35
CA PRO A 236 13.60 11.07 -15.83
C PRO A 236 12.42 10.12 -15.61
N ASP A 237 11.61 10.36 -14.57
CA ASP A 237 10.43 9.57 -14.23
C ASP A 237 9.16 10.04 -14.98
N PHE A 238 9.23 11.17 -15.69
CA PHE A 238 8.08 11.73 -16.39
C PHE A 238 7.73 10.87 -17.62
N MET A 239 6.45 10.55 -17.73
CA MET A 239 5.91 9.79 -18.84
C MET A 239 4.52 10.36 -19.16
N ALA A 240 4.51 11.32 -20.10
CA ALA A 240 3.29 11.92 -20.58
C ALA A 240 2.34 10.85 -21.13
N VAL A 241 1.11 10.82 -20.62
CA VAL A 241 0.03 10.00 -21.19
C VAL A 241 -0.91 10.86 -22.05
N ASP A 242 -1.00 12.15 -21.73
CA ASP A 242 -1.77 13.13 -22.49
C ASP A 242 -1.13 14.53 -22.50
N VAL A 243 -1.48 15.34 -23.51
CA VAL A 243 -0.90 16.65 -23.85
C VAL A 243 -1.94 17.62 -24.40
N ALA A 244 -1.72 18.92 -24.16
CA ALA A 244 -2.44 20.02 -24.80
C ALA A 244 -1.46 21.09 -25.33
N ILE A 245 -1.84 21.86 -26.35
CA ILE A 245 -0.99 22.88 -26.99
C ILE A 245 -1.76 24.17 -27.31
N ASP A 246 -1.20 25.31 -26.89
CA ASP A 246 -1.66 26.65 -27.30
C ASP A 246 -0.48 27.49 -27.78
N GLY A 247 -0.34 27.59 -29.11
CA GLY A 247 0.75 28.29 -29.78
C GLY A 247 2.12 27.73 -29.39
N SER A 248 2.94 28.54 -28.71
CA SER A 248 4.26 28.11 -28.25
C SER A 248 4.24 27.41 -26.88
N ALA A 249 3.09 27.15 -26.26
CA ALA A 249 2.99 26.45 -24.98
C ALA A 249 2.46 25.02 -25.13
N VAL A 250 3.21 24.04 -24.62
CA VAL A 250 2.75 22.64 -24.47
C VAL A 250 2.58 22.31 -22.99
N TYR A 251 1.46 21.68 -22.67
CA TYR A 251 1.05 21.22 -21.34
C TYR A 251 0.97 19.69 -21.37
N ALA A 252 1.35 19.00 -20.30
CA ALA A 252 1.35 17.53 -20.29
C ALA A 252 1.11 16.92 -18.89
N VAL A 253 0.48 15.75 -18.87
CA VAL A 253 0.11 15.01 -17.63
C VAL A 253 0.68 13.60 -17.59
N ALA A 254 1.02 13.13 -16.38
CA ALA A 254 1.55 11.79 -16.13
C ALA A 254 0.86 11.15 -14.90
N PRO A 255 0.53 9.85 -14.89
CA PRO A 255 -0.28 9.24 -13.82
C PRO A 255 0.37 9.22 -12.42
N ARG A 256 1.65 9.57 -12.29
CA ARG A 256 2.42 9.54 -11.03
C ARG A 256 3.10 10.87 -10.66
N GLN A 257 3.12 11.85 -11.56
CA GLN A 257 3.94 13.06 -11.38
C GLN A 257 3.26 14.30 -11.95
N ALA A 258 3.73 15.46 -11.47
CA ALA A 258 3.17 16.78 -11.69
C ALA A 258 3.07 17.21 -13.16
N PHE A 259 2.25 18.24 -13.38
CA PHE A 259 2.00 18.84 -14.68
C PHE A 259 3.28 19.49 -15.22
N ALA A 260 3.60 19.25 -16.49
CA ALA A 260 4.69 19.92 -17.17
C ALA A 260 4.15 21.05 -18.05
N PHE A 261 4.66 22.26 -17.84
CA PHE A 261 4.53 23.38 -18.79
C PHE A 261 5.86 23.57 -19.52
N LEU A 262 5.78 23.71 -20.85
CA LEU A 262 6.92 23.82 -21.75
C LEU A 262 6.67 24.95 -22.76
N SER A 263 7.56 25.95 -22.79
CA SER A 263 7.54 26.98 -23.83
C SER A 263 8.53 26.63 -24.94
N LEU A 264 8.02 26.53 -26.17
CA LEU A 264 8.80 26.27 -27.38
C LEU A 264 9.74 27.44 -27.73
N ASP A 265 9.43 28.65 -27.27
CA ASP A 265 10.29 29.85 -27.41
C ASP A 265 11.46 29.86 -26.40
N GLN A 266 11.31 29.15 -25.28
CA GLN A 266 12.30 29.03 -24.19
C GLN A 266 12.89 27.61 -24.18
N VAL A 267 13.71 27.30 -25.20
CA VAL A 267 14.29 25.99 -25.53
C VAL A 267 14.43 25.03 -24.34
N GLY A 268 13.44 24.15 -24.18
CA GLY A 268 13.50 22.98 -23.29
C GLY A 268 13.46 23.27 -21.78
N VAL A 269 13.08 24.47 -21.33
CA VAL A 269 12.97 24.75 -19.88
C VAL A 269 11.75 24.04 -19.28
N TRP A 270 11.99 22.89 -18.64
CA TRP A 270 10.97 22.20 -17.84
C TRP A 270 10.66 23.00 -16.57
N VAL A 271 9.39 23.41 -16.42
CA VAL A 271 8.89 24.06 -15.20
C VAL A 271 8.13 23.03 -14.36
N PRO A 272 8.57 22.69 -13.14
CA PRO A 272 7.85 21.76 -12.27
C PRO A 272 6.47 22.33 -11.88
N GLY A 273 5.40 21.62 -12.19
CA GLY A 273 4.04 22.02 -11.79
C GLY A 273 3.56 21.48 -10.44
N ALA A 274 2.30 21.79 -10.13
CA ALA A 274 1.60 21.21 -8.99
C ALA A 274 1.44 19.68 -9.12
N TYR A 275 1.55 18.99 -7.98
CA TYR A 275 1.41 17.53 -7.90
C TYR A 275 -0.05 17.10 -7.98
N LEU A 276 -0.56 16.85 -9.19
CA LEU A 276 -1.76 16.04 -9.37
C LEU A 276 -1.36 14.56 -9.54
N VAL A 277 -1.75 13.74 -8.55
CA VAL A 277 -1.55 12.29 -8.58
C VAL A 277 -2.69 11.65 -9.39
N GLY A 278 -2.35 10.84 -10.39
CA GLY A 278 -3.35 10.17 -11.23
C GLY A 278 -3.94 11.05 -12.34
N GLY A 279 -3.24 12.07 -12.83
CA GLY A 279 -3.66 12.80 -14.04
C GLY A 279 -3.74 11.86 -15.26
N VAL A 280 -4.85 11.92 -16.01
CA VAL A 280 -5.13 11.03 -17.15
C VAL A 280 -5.25 11.77 -18.47
N GLY A 281 -5.92 12.94 -18.46
CA GLY A 281 -6.11 13.80 -19.64
C GLY A 281 -6.04 15.30 -19.32
N ILE A 282 -5.83 16.16 -20.31
CA ILE A 282 -5.63 17.62 -20.17
C ILE A 282 -6.08 18.39 -21.43
N ALA A 283 -6.73 19.55 -21.24
CA ALA A 283 -7.07 20.47 -22.32
C ALA A 283 -6.96 21.95 -21.93
N VAL A 284 -6.80 22.82 -22.93
CA VAL A 284 -6.56 24.26 -22.75
C VAL A 284 -7.71 25.06 -23.38
N GLY A 285 -8.51 25.71 -22.56
CA GLY A 285 -9.71 26.41 -23.02
C GLY A 285 -9.50 27.84 -23.54
N PRO A 286 -10.54 28.45 -24.15
CA PRO A 286 -10.59 29.86 -24.54
C PRO A 286 -10.69 30.78 -23.33
N GLY A 287 -9.61 30.85 -22.57
CA GLY A 287 -9.45 31.60 -21.32
C GLY A 287 -8.04 31.42 -20.79
N ALA A 288 -7.66 32.18 -19.75
CA ALA A 288 -6.28 32.18 -19.24
C ALA A 288 -5.86 30.90 -18.47
N GLY A 289 -6.64 29.81 -18.55
CA GLY A 289 -6.54 28.59 -17.75
C GLY A 289 -6.44 27.29 -18.55
N TYR A 290 -6.61 26.15 -17.87
CA TYR A 290 -6.66 24.79 -18.42
C TYR A 290 -7.57 23.88 -17.57
N VAL A 291 -7.97 22.73 -18.09
CA VAL A 291 -8.70 21.66 -17.38
C VAL A 291 -7.93 20.35 -17.49
N ALA A 292 -8.13 19.45 -16.53
CA ALA A 292 -7.55 18.11 -16.60
C ALA A 292 -8.34 17.09 -15.80
N THR A 293 -8.35 15.84 -16.28
CA THR A 293 -8.97 14.72 -15.58
C THR A 293 -7.98 14.06 -14.64
N VAL A 294 -8.53 13.58 -13.52
CA VAL A 294 -7.80 12.84 -12.50
C VAL A 294 -8.56 11.56 -12.21
N GLN A 295 -7.82 10.45 -12.18
CA GLN A 295 -8.22 9.17 -11.62
C GLN A 295 -7.14 8.81 -10.60
N ASP A 296 -7.35 9.19 -9.32
CA ASP A 296 -6.35 8.93 -8.27
C ASP A 296 -6.06 7.42 -8.24
N ASN A 297 -4.78 7.04 -8.24
CA ASN A 297 -4.35 5.63 -8.12
C ASN A 297 -4.83 4.99 -6.80
N ARG A 298 -5.29 5.79 -5.83
CA ARG A 298 -5.96 5.33 -4.61
C ARG A 298 -7.47 5.08 -4.80
N ALA A 299 -8.07 5.48 -5.91
CA ALA A 299 -9.51 5.41 -6.24
C ALA A 299 -10.43 6.26 -5.33
N ASP A 300 -9.89 7.29 -4.68
CA ASP A 300 -10.64 8.19 -3.79
C ASP A 300 -11.35 9.34 -4.52
N PHE A 301 -10.99 9.63 -5.78
CA PHE A 301 -11.70 10.54 -6.70
C PHE A 301 -11.47 10.14 -8.16
N SER A 302 -12.51 10.26 -9.00
CA SER A 302 -12.34 10.39 -10.45
C SER A 302 -13.25 11.48 -11.00
N GLY A 303 -12.69 12.41 -11.78
CA GLY A 303 -13.36 13.63 -12.24
C GLY A 303 -12.42 14.63 -12.89
N VAL A 304 -12.82 15.90 -12.98
CA VAL A 304 -12.02 16.99 -13.58
C VAL A 304 -11.56 17.98 -12.52
N TYR A 305 -10.43 18.63 -12.76
CA TYR A 305 -10.02 19.88 -12.10
C TYR A 305 -9.86 20.99 -13.14
N HIS A 306 -10.40 22.16 -12.85
CA HIS A 306 -10.15 23.39 -13.61
C HIS A 306 -9.15 24.29 -12.90
N TYR A 307 -8.19 24.79 -13.68
CA TYR A 307 -7.15 25.72 -13.26
C TYR A 307 -7.38 27.05 -13.97
N PRO A 308 -7.83 28.10 -13.27
CA PRO A 308 -8.19 29.38 -13.89
C PRO A 308 -6.99 30.16 -14.43
N THR A 309 -5.76 29.71 -14.14
CA THR A 309 -4.50 30.26 -14.67
C THR A 309 -3.63 29.16 -15.26
N ARG A 310 -2.98 29.44 -16.39
CA ARG A 310 -1.96 28.59 -17.05
C ARG A 310 -0.60 28.60 -16.31
N GLN A 311 -0.55 29.06 -15.06
CA GLN A 311 0.66 29.10 -14.24
C GLN A 311 0.69 27.92 -13.26
N PRO A 312 1.75 27.09 -13.22
CA PRO A 312 1.71 25.85 -12.44
C PRO A 312 1.79 25.99 -10.90
N PHE A 313 2.01 27.19 -10.36
CA PHE A 313 2.40 27.42 -8.96
C PHE A 313 1.38 28.16 -8.08
N SER A 314 0.36 28.81 -8.66
CA SER A 314 -0.40 29.87 -7.97
C SER A 314 -1.87 29.55 -7.67
N ALA A 315 -2.38 28.39 -8.09
CA ALA A 315 -3.77 27.99 -7.86
C ALA A 315 -3.90 26.51 -7.47
N GLN A 316 -4.69 26.22 -6.44
CA GLN A 316 -5.33 24.91 -6.29
C GLN A 316 -6.42 24.79 -7.37
N GLY A 317 -6.47 23.66 -8.06
CA GLY A 317 -7.52 23.40 -9.05
C GLY A 317 -8.89 23.28 -8.39
N THR A 318 -9.93 23.82 -9.03
CA THR A 318 -11.31 23.63 -8.60
C THR A 318 -11.86 22.33 -9.18
N ALA A 319 -12.30 21.41 -8.33
CA ALA A 319 -12.92 20.16 -8.80
C ALA A 319 -14.23 20.43 -9.55
N TRP A 320 -14.33 19.93 -10.77
CA TRP A 320 -15.45 20.14 -11.71
C TRP A 320 -16.06 18.79 -12.10
N GLY A 321 -17.13 18.41 -11.40
CA GLY A 321 -17.75 17.10 -11.54
C GLY A 321 -16.84 15.95 -11.09
N GLY A 322 -17.39 14.73 -11.17
CA GLY A 322 -16.71 13.52 -10.73
C GLY A 322 -17.15 12.99 -9.38
N SER A 323 -17.01 11.69 -9.23
CA SER A 323 -17.44 10.94 -8.05
C SER A 323 -16.24 10.58 -7.16
N PRO A 324 -16.33 10.79 -5.83
CA PRO A 324 -15.42 10.15 -4.88
C PRO A 324 -15.56 8.61 -4.92
N ALA A 325 -14.78 7.88 -4.12
CA ALA A 325 -15.09 6.46 -3.86
C ALA A 325 -16.58 6.27 -3.46
N PRO A 326 -17.26 5.17 -3.80
CA PRO A 326 -18.71 5.13 -3.64
C PRO A 326 -19.14 5.11 -2.17
N LEU A 327 -20.08 5.99 -1.82
CA LEU A 327 -20.60 6.23 -0.48
C LEU A 327 -21.03 4.92 0.21
N GLY A 328 -20.54 4.65 1.42
CA GLY A 328 -20.79 3.39 2.12
C GLY A 328 -19.67 2.35 2.02
N ALA A 329 -18.62 2.64 1.24
CA ALA A 329 -17.37 1.88 1.28
C ALA A 329 -16.60 2.18 2.59
N LEU A 330 -16.72 1.33 3.59
CA LEU A 330 -15.80 1.32 4.74
C LEU A 330 -14.49 0.65 4.30
N HIS A 331 -13.34 1.28 4.56
CA HIS A 331 -12.00 0.72 4.29
C HIS A 331 -11.11 1.01 5.49
N GLY A 332 -10.98 0.06 6.42
CA GLY A 332 -10.29 0.24 7.69
C GLY A 332 -10.75 1.48 8.45
N PRO A 333 -11.99 1.53 8.99
CA PRO A 333 -12.45 2.65 9.81
C PRO A 333 -11.46 2.89 10.97
N ARG A 334 -10.95 4.12 11.10
CA ARG A 334 -9.88 4.49 12.05
C ARG A 334 -10.35 5.43 13.16
N ARG A 335 -11.37 6.26 12.89
CA ARG A 335 -12.01 7.15 13.86
C ARG A 335 -13.50 7.27 13.62
N LEU A 336 -14.26 7.51 14.68
CA LEU A 336 -15.65 7.96 14.57
C LEU A 336 -16.10 8.82 15.75
N ASP A 337 -17.07 9.71 15.51
CA ASP A 337 -17.84 10.34 16.58
C ASP A 337 -19.34 10.41 16.21
N ALA A 338 -20.20 10.40 17.22
CA ALA A 338 -21.64 10.26 17.10
C ALA A 338 -22.38 11.54 17.55
N GLY A 339 -22.96 12.23 16.56
CA GLY A 339 -23.85 13.36 16.75
C GLY A 339 -25.25 12.97 17.24
N PRO A 340 -26.18 13.94 17.32
CA PRO A 340 -27.57 13.68 17.72
C PRO A 340 -28.35 12.78 16.75
N THR A 341 -27.99 12.81 15.46
CA THR A 341 -28.72 12.19 14.34
C THR A 341 -27.85 11.36 13.40
N ASP A 342 -26.53 11.48 13.55
CA ASP A 342 -25.53 11.05 12.56
C ASP A 342 -24.26 10.57 13.25
N VAL A 343 -23.45 9.79 12.54
CA VAL A 343 -22.12 9.34 12.92
C VAL A 343 -21.17 9.74 11.80
N PHE A 344 -20.06 10.37 12.16
CA PHE A 344 -19.01 10.72 11.23
C PHE A 344 -17.90 9.68 11.33
N VAL A 345 -17.47 9.15 10.18
CA VAL A 345 -16.51 8.05 10.09
C VAL A 345 -15.33 8.51 9.23
N LEU A 346 -14.13 8.43 9.79
CA LEU A 346 -12.86 8.62 9.09
C LEU A 346 -12.19 7.25 8.93
N ASP A 347 -11.92 6.86 7.69
CA ASP A 347 -11.41 5.54 7.35
C ASP A 347 -9.91 5.57 6.98
N ALA A 348 -9.36 4.51 6.37
CA ALA A 348 -7.96 4.44 5.95
C ALA A 348 -7.62 5.45 4.83
N ARG A 349 -8.62 6.07 4.21
CA ARG A 349 -8.50 7.01 3.08
C ARG A 349 -8.71 8.46 3.53
N PRO A 350 -8.26 9.46 2.75
CA PRO A 350 -8.40 10.89 3.09
C PRO A 350 -9.84 11.40 2.84
N ARG A 351 -10.81 10.87 3.59
CA ARG A 351 -12.23 11.16 3.45
C ARG A 351 -12.98 11.00 4.77
N VAL A 352 -14.05 11.78 4.95
CA VAL A 352 -15.02 11.62 6.03
C VAL A 352 -16.36 11.24 5.41
N GLN A 353 -17.00 10.21 5.98
CA GLN A 353 -18.33 9.77 5.60
C GLN A 353 -19.32 10.05 6.74
N ARG A 354 -20.49 10.59 6.40
CA ARG A 354 -21.63 10.79 7.30
C ARG A 354 -22.58 9.60 7.17
N TRP A 355 -22.95 9.00 8.30
CA TRP A 355 -23.85 7.86 8.40
C TRP A 355 -25.02 8.21 9.32
N GLY A 356 -26.25 7.92 8.93
CA GLY A 356 -27.38 7.97 9.88
C GLY A 356 -27.26 6.87 10.94
N LEU A 357 -27.86 7.07 12.12
CA LEU A 357 -27.77 6.11 13.25
C LEU A 357 -28.20 4.66 12.91
N ALA A 358 -28.91 4.43 11.80
CA ALA A 358 -29.29 3.11 11.32
C ALA A 358 -28.21 2.39 10.46
N GLY A 359 -26.97 2.90 10.42
CA GLY A 359 -25.92 2.34 9.57
C GLY A 359 -26.12 2.63 8.08
N THR A 360 -26.84 3.70 7.76
CA THR A 360 -27.14 4.13 6.39
C THR A 360 -26.24 5.32 6.02
N PRO A 361 -25.27 5.15 5.10
CA PRO A 361 -24.39 6.24 4.69
C PRO A 361 -25.20 7.28 3.89
N SER A 362 -24.97 8.57 4.15
CA SER A 362 -25.82 9.67 3.66
C SER A 362 -25.06 10.79 2.94
N LEU A 363 -23.79 11.02 3.28
CA LEU A 363 -22.93 12.01 2.61
C LEU A 363 -21.46 11.62 2.79
N GLN A 364 -20.58 12.13 1.92
CA GLN A 364 -19.13 12.00 2.06
C GLN A 364 -18.41 13.22 1.48
N TRP A 365 -17.23 13.53 2.00
CA TRP A 365 -16.33 14.56 1.45
C TRP A 365 -14.86 14.17 1.65
N ARG A 366 -14.01 14.77 0.83
CA ARG A 366 -12.55 14.59 0.86
C ARG A 366 -11.95 15.46 1.97
N SER A 367 -10.95 14.94 2.69
CA SER A 367 -10.17 15.69 3.68
C SER A 367 -8.76 15.11 3.72
N GLU A 368 -7.80 15.86 3.18
CA GLU A 368 -6.44 15.39 2.97
C GLU A 368 -5.69 15.29 4.31
N GLY A 369 -5.19 14.09 4.61
CA GLY A 369 -4.37 13.86 5.80
C GLY A 369 -5.14 13.84 7.14
N ALA A 370 -6.48 13.84 7.13
CA ALA A 370 -7.29 13.76 8.34
C ALA A 370 -6.80 12.67 9.32
N ILE A 371 -6.58 13.09 10.57
CA ILE A 371 -6.12 12.24 11.68
C ILE A 371 -7.24 11.95 12.68
N ASP A 372 -8.28 12.80 12.73
CA ASP A 372 -9.40 12.65 13.63
C ASP A 372 -10.70 13.37 13.18
N VAL A 373 -11.84 13.02 13.78
CA VAL A 373 -13.15 13.61 13.48
C VAL A 373 -14.08 13.65 14.70
N ALA A 374 -14.75 14.79 14.94
CA ALA A 374 -15.72 14.98 16.01
C ALA A 374 -17.07 15.52 15.50
N ALA A 375 -18.17 15.21 16.19
CA ALA A 375 -19.53 15.51 15.76
C ALA A 375 -20.00 16.91 16.22
N GLY A 376 -20.32 17.77 15.25
CA GLY A 376 -20.71 19.16 15.49
C GLY A 376 -22.22 19.40 15.66
N PRO A 377 -22.62 20.62 16.05
CA PRO A 377 -24.02 20.99 16.24
C PRO A 377 -24.79 21.03 14.91
N GLY A 378 -26.01 20.48 14.88
CA GLY A 378 -26.87 20.54 13.68
C GLY A 378 -26.46 19.61 12.54
N GLY A 379 -25.66 18.58 12.81
CA GLY A 379 -25.19 17.62 11.81
C GLY A 379 -23.99 18.12 11.00
N THR A 380 -23.24 19.09 11.54
CA THR A 380 -21.90 19.46 11.09
C THR A 380 -20.85 18.50 11.67
N ALA A 381 -19.61 18.59 11.19
CA ALA A 381 -18.46 17.86 11.74
C ALA A 381 -17.29 18.80 11.99
N PHE A 382 -16.45 18.48 12.97
CA PHE A 382 -15.11 19.02 13.11
C PHE A 382 -14.12 17.98 12.59
N VAL A 383 -13.29 18.34 11.61
CA VAL A 383 -12.30 17.45 11.01
C VAL A 383 -10.92 17.95 11.37
N VAL A 384 -10.08 17.05 11.87
CA VAL A 384 -8.75 17.34 12.38
C VAL A 384 -7.72 16.85 11.38
N GLU A 385 -6.92 17.78 10.85
CA GLU A 385 -5.83 17.56 9.91
C GLU A 385 -4.50 18.03 10.54
N PRO A 386 -3.32 17.60 10.06
CA PRO A 386 -2.04 17.82 10.76
C PRO A 386 -1.58 19.28 10.88
N GLN A 387 -2.25 20.19 10.17
CA GLN A 387 -2.01 21.64 10.21
C GLN A 387 -3.32 22.44 10.31
N HIS A 388 -4.49 21.80 10.40
CA HIS A 388 -5.79 22.46 10.27
C HIS A 388 -6.87 21.81 11.14
N LEU A 389 -7.75 22.64 11.73
CA LEU A 389 -9.03 22.22 12.30
C LEU A 389 -10.15 22.86 11.46
N ARG A 390 -10.96 22.02 10.81
CA ARG A 390 -12.05 22.48 9.94
C ARG A 390 -13.40 22.20 10.56
N HIS A 391 -14.28 23.20 10.60
CA HIS A 391 -15.69 22.98 10.87
C HIS A 391 -16.42 22.87 9.53
N VAL A 392 -17.03 21.72 9.27
CA VAL A 392 -17.63 21.34 7.99
C VAL A 392 -19.15 21.23 8.15
N GLY A 393 -19.88 21.90 7.27
CA GLY A 393 -21.32 21.94 7.22
C GLY A 393 -21.98 20.58 6.99
N SER A 394 -23.28 20.52 7.23
CA SER A 394 -24.11 19.33 6.99
C SER A 394 -24.21 18.94 5.51
N ASP A 395 -23.73 19.80 4.61
CA ASP A 395 -23.57 19.65 3.16
C ASP A 395 -22.13 19.32 2.72
N GLY A 396 -21.20 19.14 3.66
CA GLY A 396 -19.79 18.84 3.39
C GLY A 396 -18.92 20.07 3.05
N ARG A 397 -19.44 21.30 3.15
CA ARG A 397 -18.68 22.53 2.85
C ARG A 397 -18.03 23.14 4.09
N PRO A 398 -16.82 23.73 4.02
CA PRO A 398 -16.21 24.37 5.18
C PRO A 398 -17.01 25.61 5.61
N ILE A 399 -17.39 25.64 6.89
CA ILE A 399 -17.95 26.81 7.59
C ILE A 399 -16.81 27.73 8.04
N TRP A 400 -15.75 27.14 8.58
CA TRP A 400 -14.48 27.80 8.86
C TRP A 400 -13.32 26.81 8.90
N ASP A 401 -12.11 27.34 8.72
CA ASP A 401 -10.84 26.63 8.79
C ASP A 401 -9.90 27.40 9.75
N TRP A 402 -9.25 26.69 10.66
CA TRP A 402 -8.23 27.23 11.55
C TRP A 402 -6.89 26.53 11.34
N PRO A 403 -5.80 27.25 11.00
CA PRO A 403 -4.45 26.68 11.04
C PRO A 403 -4.07 26.33 12.49
N ALA A 404 -3.71 25.07 12.72
CA ALA A 404 -3.28 24.57 14.02
C ALA A 404 -1.92 25.18 14.45
N PRO A 405 -1.67 25.37 15.77
CA PRO A 405 -0.38 25.83 16.27
C PRO A 405 0.77 24.84 15.94
N ASP A 406 1.98 25.38 15.78
CA ASP A 406 3.15 24.67 15.24
C ASP A 406 3.35 23.23 15.76
N GLY A 407 3.05 22.25 14.90
CA GLY A 407 3.35 20.84 15.13
C GLY A 407 2.49 20.11 16.16
N ALA A 408 1.34 20.67 16.57
CA ALA A 408 0.44 20.03 17.51
C ALA A 408 -0.16 18.73 16.93
N TRP A 409 0.07 17.61 17.61
CA TRP A 409 -0.71 16.38 17.38
C TRP A 409 -2.06 16.54 18.08
N LEU A 410 -3.15 16.46 17.30
CA LEU A 410 -4.51 16.75 17.75
C LEU A 410 -5.41 15.51 17.72
N THR A 411 -6.15 15.30 18.81
CA THR A 411 -7.36 14.45 18.88
C THR A 411 -8.49 15.29 19.46
N ALA A 412 -9.74 15.06 19.04
CA ALA A 412 -10.85 15.96 19.32
C ALA A 412 -12.11 15.23 19.81
N GLY A 413 -12.67 15.69 20.94
CA GLY A 413 -13.91 15.17 21.51
C GLY A 413 -14.95 16.28 21.66
N ALA A 414 -16.16 16.09 21.10
CA ALA A 414 -17.22 17.08 21.13
C ALA A 414 -18.31 16.74 22.16
N ALA A 415 -18.74 17.76 22.92
CA ALA A 415 -19.98 17.74 23.70
C ALA A 415 -20.98 18.74 23.12
N ALA A 416 -22.20 18.76 23.66
CA ALA A 416 -23.23 19.72 23.24
C ALA A 416 -22.87 21.19 23.52
N ASP A 417 -21.94 21.46 24.46
CA ASP A 417 -21.58 22.79 24.95
C ASP A 417 -20.13 23.23 24.62
N ARG A 418 -19.31 22.34 24.03
CA ARG A 418 -17.89 22.59 23.72
C ARG A 418 -17.30 21.58 22.72
N LEU A 419 -16.26 21.99 22.02
CA LEU A 419 -15.29 21.09 21.38
C LEU A 419 -14.00 21.08 22.21
N LEU A 420 -13.51 19.91 22.59
CA LEU A 420 -12.19 19.74 23.19
C LEU A 420 -11.20 19.29 22.11
N VAL A 421 -9.99 19.85 22.13
CA VAL A 421 -8.90 19.53 21.21
C VAL A 421 -7.62 19.35 22.02
N LEU A 422 -7.11 18.12 22.12
CA LEU A 422 -5.90 17.79 22.88
C LEU A 422 -4.65 18.10 22.07
N ASP A 423 -3.81 19.01 22.54
CA ASP A 423 -2.49 19.33 21.99
C ASP A 423 -1.45 18.47 22.72
N LEU A 424 -1.12 17.31 22.13
CA LEU A 424 -0.15 16.36 22.68
C LEU A 424 1.29 16.89 22.70
N ALA A 425 1.62 17.87 21.85
CA ALA A 425 2.96 18.45 21.80
C ALA A 425 3.23 19.40 22.97
N GLN A 426 2.18 20.05 23.50
CA GLN A 426 2.26 20.98 24.63
C GLN A 426 1.61 20.46 25.93
N GLY A 427 1.00 19.26 25.91
CA GLY A 427 0.42 18.62 27.11
C GLY A 427 -0.82 19.33 27.66
N ARG A 428 -1.61 19.98 26.79
CA ARG A 428 -2.76 20.83 27.15
C ARG A 428 -4.00 20.44 26.34
N VAL A 429 -5.18 20.75 26.87
CA VAL A 429 -6.45 20.65 26.12
C VAL A 429 -6.91 22.07 25.79
N LEU A 430 -7.30 22.31 24.54
CA LEU A 430 -7.99 23.53 24.12
C LEU A 430 -9.49 23.29 24.16
N SER A 431 -10.25 24.19 24.79
CA SER A 431 -11.72 24.17 24.82
C SER A 431 -12.27 25.29 23.95
N LEU A 432 -13.09 24.94 22.95
CA LEU A 432 -13.66 25.86 21.97
C LEU A 432 -15.20 25.88 22.08
N PRO A 433 -15.87 27.02 21.86
CA PRO A 433 -17.33 27.09 21.80
C PRO A 433 -17.89 26.38 20.54
N PRO A 434 -18.98 25.59 20.65
CA PRO A 434 -19.48 24.77 19.55
C PRO A 434 -20.13 25.67 18.48
N GLY A 435 -19.57 25.65 17.28
CA GLY A 435 -20.06 26.48 16.16
C GLY A 435 -19.74 27.98 16.26
N GLY A 436 -18.81 28.39 17.16
CA GLY A 436 -18.31 29.77 17.20
C GLY A 436 -17.58 30.18 15.90
N PRO A 437 -17.27 31.48 15.69
CA PRO A 437 -16.67 32.01 14.46
C PRO A 437 -15.14 31.74 14.37
N GLY A 438 -14.74 30.48 14.56
CA GLY A 438 -13.35 30.09 14.77
C GLY A 438 -12.87 30.31 16.22
N PRO A 439 -11.58 30.04 16.50
CA PRO A 439 -11.04 29.90 17.86
C PRO A 439 -10.62 31.22 18.54
N GLY A 440 -11.25 32.34 18.19
CA GLY A 440 -11.04 33.66 18.84
C GLY A 440 -11.46 33.74 20.32
N GLY A 441 -11.69 32.59 20.95
CA GLY A 441 -12.04 32.40 22.36
C GLY A 441 -11.73 30.98 22.83
N ALA A 442 -10.66 30.37 22.32
CA ALA A 442 -10.21 29.04 22.76
C ALA A 442 -9.49 29.12 24.12
N GLU A 443 -10.00 28.43 25.14
CA GLU A 443 -9.42 28.41 26.48
C GLU A 443 -8.45 27.23 26.65
N ALA A 444 -7.25 27.49 27.17
CA ALA A 444 -6.22 26.48 27.39
C ALA A 444 -6.35 25.85 28.79
N ILE A 445 -6.77 24.60 28.83
CA ILE A 445 -6.93 23.78 30.03
C ILE A 445 -5.65 22.99 30.30
N ALA A 446 -4.97 23.31 31.40
CA ALA A 446 -3.76 22.64 31.85
C ALA A 446 -4.09 21.30 32.54
N VAL A 447 -4.18 20.21 31.77
CA VAL A 447 -4.51 18.86 32.27
C VAL A 447 -3.34 18.17 32.98
N GLY A 448 -2.11 18.36 32.50
CA GLY A 448 -0.90 17.73 33.02
C GLY A 448 -0.89 16.20 32.88
N GLY A 449 0.22 15.58 33.29
CA GLY A 449 0.44 14.13 33.14
C GLY A 449 0.77 13.75 31.69
N LEU A 450 0.46 12.50 31.31
CA LEU A 450 0.67 12.00 29.95
C LEU A 450 -0.66 11.51 29.39
N VAL A 451 -1.41 12.47 28.87
CA VAL A 451 -2.76 12.26 28.31
C VAL A 451 -2.66 11.56 26.97
N VAL A 452 -3.43 10.48 26.81
CA VAL A 452 -3.53 9.70 25.57
C VAL A 452 -4.71 10.16 24.72
N ASP A 453 -5.83 10.47 25.38
CA ASP A 453 -7.11 10.79 24.75
C ASP A 453 -8.06 11.51 25.73
N VAL A 454 -9.10 12.18 25.19
CA VAL A 454 -10.05 13.01 25.95
C VAL A 454 -11.50 12.86 25.49
N ALA A 455 -12.41 12.65 26.44
CA ALA A 455 -13.86 12.63 26.20
C ALA A 455 -14.55 13.84 26.84
N ALA A 456 -15.58 14.37 26.19
CA ALA A 456 -16.31 15.56 26.63
C ALA A 456 -17.78 15.24 26.96
N ALA A 457 -18.29 15.82 28.05
CA ALA A 457 -19.71 15.85 28.38
C ALA A 457 -20.09 17.27 28.88
N PRO A 458 -21.38 17.64 28.98
CA PRO A 458 -21.78 18.96 29.44
C PRO A 458 -21.13 19.35 30.78
N GLY A 459 -20.28 20.38 30.76
CA GLY A 459 -19.52 20.86 31.92
C GLY A 459 -18.44 19.94 32.52
N ARG A 460 -18.16 18.76 31.94
CA ARG A 460 -17.18 17.77 32.45
C ARG A 460 -16.30 17.20 31.34
N LEU A 461 -15.07 16.82 31.66
CA LEU A 461 -14.17 16.17 30.73
C LEU A 461 -13.41 15.01 31.39
N LEU A 462 -13.23 13.91 30.65
CA LEU A 462 -12.50 12.73 31.11
C LEU A 462 -11.18 12.64 30.35
N VAL A 463 -10.10 12.49 31.11
CA VAL A 463 -8.73 12.43 30.61
C VAL A 463 -8.17 11.03 30.86
N ALA A 464 -7.68 10.37 29.82
CA ALA A 464 -6.92 9.13 29.93
C ALA A 464 -5.43 9.44 30.22
N ASP A 465 -5.07 9.62 31.50
CA ASP A 465 -3.70 9.93 31.93
C ASP A 465 -2.93 8.66 32.27
N ARG A 466 -2.04 8.29 31.35
CA ARG A 466 -1.31 7.02 31.44
C ARG A 466 -0.11 7.11 32.37
N ALA A 467 0.47 8.31 32.58
CA ALA A 467 1.51 8.50 33.59
C ALA A 467 0.95 8.38 35.01
N ALA A 468 -0.27 8.90 35.24
CA ALA A 468 -1.00 8.69 36.50
C ALA A 468 -1.57 7.27 36.64
N ARG A 469 -1.60 6.47 35.56
CA ARG A 469 -2.36 5.21 35.43
C ARG A 469 -3.78 5.37 35.97
N ALA A 470 -4.48 6.41 35.52
CA ALA A 470 -5.83 6.74 35.96
C ALA A 470 -6.68 7.36 34.86
N LEU A 471 -7.99 7.11 34.91
CA LEU A 471 -8.96 7.96 34.22
C LEU A 471 -9.27 9.13 35.15
N ARG A 472 -8.95 10.36 34.74
CA ARG A 472 -9.10 11.57 35.57
C ARG A 472 -10.33 12.35 35.10
N LEU A 473 -11.35 12.47 35.94
CA LEU A 473 -12.51 13.31 35.66
C LEU A 473 -12.20 14.74 36.13
N LEU A 474 -12.33 15.72 35.24
CA LEU A 474 -12.14 17.13 35.54
C LEU A 474 -13.38 17.95 35.15
N ASP A 475 -13.51 19.14 35.73
CA ASP A 475 -14.53 20.10 35.32
C ASP A 475 -14.09 20.98 34.14
N ALA A 476 -15.01 21.82 33.67
CA ALA A 476 -14.80 22.78 32.59
C ALA A 476 -13.57 23.71 32.75
N ALA A 477 -13.02 23.87 33.96
CA ALA A 477 -11.83 24.68 34.23
C ALA A 477 -10.56 23.84 34.46
N GLY A 478 -10.60 22.53 34.21
CA GLY A 478 -9.47 21.63 34.40
C GLY A 478 -9.17 21.27 35.86
N ARG A 479 -10.10 21.53 36.80
CA ARG A 479 -9.92 21.08 38.18
C ARG A 479 -10.38 19.63 38.30
N GLU A 480 -9.49 18.78 38.80
CA GLU A 480 -9.76 17.34 38.99
C GLU A 480 -10.87 17.15 40.02
N LEU A 481 -11.96 16.51 39.59
CA LEU A 481 -13.13 16.18 40.41
C LEU A 481 -12.98 14.80 41.03
N ASP A 482 -12.44 13.83 40.28
CA ASP A 482 -12.34 12.43 40.69
C ASP A 482 -11.29 11.67 39.85
N ARG A 483 -10.85 10.51 40.33
CA ARG A 483 -9.78 9.70 39.75
C ARG A 483 -10.09 8.20 39.83
N TRP A 484 -10.34 7.58 38.68
CA TRP A 484 -10.83 6.21 38.57
C TRP A 484 -9.74 5.21 38.13
N PRO A 485 -9.87 3.92 38.51
CA PRO A 485 -8.92 2.88 38.12
C PRO A 485 -8.82 2.71 36.61
N PHE A 486 -7.60 2.76 36.09
CA PHE A 486 -7.26 2.56 34.68
C PHE A 486 -7.34 1.06 34.34
N PRO A 487 -8.22 0.62 33.43
CA PRO A 487 -8.63 -0.79 33.31
C PRO A 487 -7.60 -1.71 32.62
N GLY A 488 -6.63 -1.13 31.93
CA GLY A 488 -5.62 -1.79 31.10
C GLY A 488 -4.84 -0.71 30.36
N GLN A 489 -4.23 -1.02 29.22
CA GLN A 489 -3.70 0.03 28.34
C GLN A 489 -4.84 0.75 27.62
N VAL A 490 -5.41 1.81 28.21
CA VAL A 490 -6.45 2.62 27.53
C VAL A 490 -5.88 3.23 26.25
N ALA A 491 -6.60 3.03 25.16
CA ALA A 491 -6.35 3.58 23.84
C ALA A 491 -7.30 4.74 23.53
N ARG A 492 -8.60 4.60 23.86
CA ARG A 492 -9.63 5.62 23.61
C ARG A 492 -10.62 5.78 24.76
N VAL A 493 -11.24 6.95 24.85
CA VAL A 493 -12.34 7.27 25.77
C VAL A 493 -13.51 7.93 25.04
N ALA A 494 -14.74 7.66 25.47
CA ALA A 494 -15.92 8.37 25.01
C ALA A 494 -16.90 8.65 26.16
N ALA A 495 -17.87 9.53 25.92
CA ALA A 495 -18.92 9.87 26.87
C ALA A 495 -20.31 9.65 26.25
N ALA A 496 -21.29 9.27 27.06
CA ALA A 496 -22.68 9.48 26.68
C ALA A 496 -22.96 10.98 26.58
N ARG A 497 -23.71 11.42 25.56
CA ARG A 497 -23.91 12.85 25.24
C ARG A 497 -24.59 13.67 26.35
N ASP A 498 -25.27 13.00 27.29
CA ASP A 498 -25.91 13.56 28.48
C ASP A 498 -25.03 13.51 29.75
N GLY A 499 -23.83 12.93 29.67
CA GLY A 499 -22.93 12.71 30.80
C GLY A 499 -23.32 11.55 31.72
N SER A 500 -24.31 10.72 31.35
CA SER A 500 -24.83 9.62 32.20
C SER A 500 -23.88 8.41 32.32
N ALA A 501 -22.93 8.26 31.40
CA ALA A 501 -21.93 7.20 31.40
C ALA A 501 -20.66 7.63 30.66
N TRP A 502 -19.55 7.00 31.03
CA TRP A 502 -18.24 7.16 30.42
C TRP A 502 -17.70 5.81 29.98
N PHE A 503 -16.90 5.79 28.92
CA PHE A 503 -16.43 4.57 28.29
C PHE A 503 -14.92 4.67 28.01
N ALA A 504 -14.22 3.54 28.13
CA ALA A 504 -12.82 3.42 27.75
C ALA A 504 -12.62 2.13 26.92
N LEU A 505 -11.94 2.23 25.78
CA LEU A 505 -11.44 1.10 25.00
C LEU A 505 -9.97 0.87 25.38
N THR A 506 -9.66 -0.34 25.84
CA THR A 506 -8.29 -0.80 26.07
C THR A 506 -7.70 -1.47 24.82
N ALA A 507 -6.37 -1.48 24.71
CA ALA A 507 -5.64 -1.98 23.54
C ALA A 507 -5.80 -3.51 23.29
N ASP A 508 -6.32 -4.24 24.27
CA ASP A 508 -6.74 -5.65 24.16
C ASP A 508 -8.17 -5.83 23.59
N GLY A 509 -8.82 -4.74 23.21
CA GLY A 509 -10.13 -4.69 22.58
C GLY A 509 -11.32 -4.61 23.51
N TRP A 510 -11.11 -4.51 24.83
CA TRP A 510 -12.21 -4.42 25.78
C TRP A 510 -12.75 -3.00 25.93
N VAL A 511 -14.07 -2.86 25.91
CA VAL A 511 -14.79 -1.63 26.25
C VAL A 511 -15.26 -1.71 27.69
N TRP A 512 -14.94 -0.69 28.48
CA TRP A 512 -15.26 -0.59 29.90
C TRP A 512 -16.17 0.61 30.15
N LYS A 513 -17.33 0.39 30.81
CA LYS A 513 -18.32 1.42 31.11
C LYS A 513 -18.28 1.83 32.58
N TYR A 514 -18.16 3.12 32.83
CA TYR A 514 -18.20 3.77 34.15
C TYR A 514 -19.46 4.63 34.27
N ALA A 515 -20.02 4.71 35.47
CA ALA A 515 -21.05 5.71 35.81
C ALA A 515 -20.40 7.06 36.20
N PRO A 516 -21.18 8.15 36.37
CA PRO A 516 -20.66 9.50 36.62
C PRO A 516 -20.04 9.69 38.03
N ASP A 517 -20.01 8.62 38.83
CA ASP A 517 -19.42 8.45 40.16
C ASP A 517 -18.18 7.53 40.14
N GLY A 518 -17.69 7.15 38.96
CA GLY A 518 -16.55 6.25 38.79
C GLY A 518 -16.83 4.77 39.05
N SER A 519 -18.06 4.38 39.40
CA SER A 519 -18.38 2.97 39.59
C SER A 519 -18.37 2.21 38.25
N LEU A 520 -17.62 1.10 38.18
CA LEU A 520 -17.55 0.26 36.99
C LEU A 520 -18.87 -0.52 36.82
N ARG A 521 -19.49 -0.40 35.64
CA ARG A 521 -20.88 -0.83 35.36
C ARG A 521 -20.97 -2.06 34.48
N ALA A 522 -20.15 -2.11 33.43
CA ALA A 522 -20.05 -3.21 32.48
C ALA A 522 -18.66 -3.21 31.85
N ALA A 523 -18.22 -4.35 31.34
CA ALA A 523 -17.16 -4.40 30.34
C ALA A 523 -17.39 -5.60 29.42
N TRP A 524 -16.99 -5.48 28.15
CA TRP A 524 -17.17 -6.50 27.13
C TRP A 524 -16.13 -6.38 26.02
N ASP A 525 -16.01 -7.45 25.23
CA ASP A 525 -15.15 -7.51 24.05
C ASP A 525 -15.76 -6.69 22.88
N GLY A 526 -15.10 -5.60 22.49
CA GLY A 526 -15.63 -4.62 21.53
C GLY A 526 -15.56 -5.04 20.07
N ALA A 527 -14.69 -5.99 19.73
CA ALA A 527 -14.55 -6.55 18.39
C ALA A 527 -13.83 -7.92 18.42
N PRO A 528 -14.46 -8.99 18.96
CA PRO A 528 -13.81 -10.28 19.17
C PRO A 528 -13.37 -10.99 17.88
N GLU A 529 -13.86 -10.54 16.72
CA GLU A 529 -13.43 -11.00 15.40
C GLU A 529 -12.67 -9.94 14.56
N GLY A 530 -11.99 -8.98 15.21
CA GLY A 530 -11.25 -7.91 14.51
C GLY A 530 -10.30 -7.10 15.40
N THR A 531 -10.00 -5.86 14.99
CA THR A 531 -9.10 -4.95 15.69
C THR A 531 -9.83 -3.62 15.95
N PRO A 532 -10.33 -3.39 17.18
CA PRO A 532 -11.06 -2.18 17.51
C PRO A 532 -10.09 -1.00 17.61
N LEU A 533 -10.26 0.02 16.77
CA LEU A 533 -9.38 1.19 16.70
C LEU A 533 -9.95 2.42 17.38
N ASP A 534 -11.28 2.51 17.50
CA ASP A 534 -11.97 3.66 18.09
C ASP A 534 -13.40 3.35 18.55
N LEU A 535 -13.96 4.22 19.39
CA LEU A 535 -15.34 4.09 19.90
C LEU A 535 -16.09 5.43 19.99
N ALA A 536 -17.42 5.39 19.84
CA ALA A 536 -18.31 6.53 20.09
C ALA A 536 -19.62 6.08 20.76
N VAL A 537 -20.41 7.03 21.27
CA VAL A 537 -21.71 6.75 21.91
C VAL A 537 -22.81 7.59 21.26
N ASP A 538 -23.79 6.92 20.66
CA ASP A 538 -24.88 7.61 19.95
C ASP A 538 -25.95 8.21 20.89
N ALA A 539 -26.86 8.99 20.31
CA ALA A 539 -27.98 9.61 21.04
C ALA A 539 -28.97 8.62 21.67
N ALA A 540 -28.89 7.32 21.36
CA ALA A 540 -29.66 6.25 22.00
C ALA A 540 -28.85 5.48 23.06
N GLY A 541 -27.61 5.90 23.36
CA GLY A 541 -26.73 5.24 24.32
C GLY A 541 -26.13 3.92 23.81
N ARG A 542 -26.18 3.66 22.50
CA ARG A 542 -25.46 2.54 21.89
C ARG A 542 -24.00 2.91 21.71
N VAL A 543 -23.12 1.96 22.02
CA VAL A 543 -21.67 2.12 21.84
C VAL A 543 -21.31 1.58 20.45
N LEU A 544 -20.73 2.45 19.64
CA LEU A 544 -20.25 2.15 18.30
C LEU A 544 -18.73 1.89 18.38
N VAL A 545 -18.23 0.86 17.72
CA VAL A 545 -16.80 0.47 17.73
C VAL A 545 -16.32 0.24 16.31
N ALA A 546 -15.26 0.94 15.88
CA ALA A 546 -14.63 0.76 14.57
C ALA A 546 -13.68 -0.45 14.58
N ASP A 547 -13.97 -1.47 13.78
CA ASP A 547 -13.04 -2.55 13.46
C ASP A 547 -12.27 -2.21 12.19
N GLY A 548 -11.02 -1.79 12.38
CA GLY A 548 -10.12 -1.41 11.29
C GLY A 548 -9.54 -2.59 10.50
N SER A 549 -9.74 -3.83 10.96
CA SER A 549 -9.22 -5.04 10.30
C SER A 549 -10.23 -5.70 9.34
N GLY A 550 -11.53 -5.48 9.57
CA GLY A 550 -12.61 -6.16 8.86
C GLY A 550 -13.60 -5.23 8.16
N ASP A 551 -13.24 -3.96 7.91
CA ASP A 551 -14.07 -2.96 7.21
C ASP A 551 -15.48 -2.78 7.83
N ARG A 552 -15.54 -2.68 9.17
CA ARG A 552 -16.78 -2.74 9.96
C ARG A 552 -16.90 -1.69 11.06
N ILE A 553 -18.14 -1.35 11.41
CA ILE A 553 -18.50 -0.69 12.68
C ILE A 553 -19.52 -1.57 13.41
N PHE A 554 -19.24 -1.96 14.65
CA PHE A 554 -20.14 -2.74 15.48
C PHE A 554 -20.94 -1.83 16.42
N ALA A 555 -22.25 -2.07 16.56
CA ALA A 555 -23.08 -1.34 17.53
C ALA A 555 -23.49 -2.26 18.69
N TYR A 556 -23.25 -1.81 19.91
CA TYR A 556 -23.57 -2.51 21.16
C TYR A 556 -24.64 -1.75 21.94
N ALA A 557 -25.64 -2.47 22.45
CA ALA A 557 -26.65 -1.93 23.35
C ALA A 557 -26.63 -2.66 24.70
N MET A 558 -27.13 -2.00 25.75
CA MET A 558 -27.31 -2.62 27.06
C MET A 558 -28.45 -3.64 27.00
N ASP A 559 -28.16 -4.88 27.34
CA ASP A 559 -29.09 -6.02 27.35
C ASP A 559 -28.91 -6.73 28.70
N PRO A 560 -29.84 -6.59 29.67
CA PRO A 560 -29.69 -7.19 31.00
C PRO A 560 -29.55 -8.72 30.99
N THR A 561 -29.97 -9.37 29.90
CA THR A 561 -29.95 -10.82 29.69
C THR A 561 -28.71 -11.32 28.96
N ALA A 562 -27.88 -10.41 28.45
CA ALA A 562 -26.63 -10.76 27.80
C ALA A 562 -25.62 -11.36 28.78
N GLU A 563 -24.67 -12.10 28.22
CA GLU A 563 -23.54 -12.62 28.98
C GLU A 563 -22.73 -11.49 29.61
N ARG A 564 -22.21 -11.75 30.82
CA ARG A 564 -21.32 -10.84 31.56
C ARG A 564 -19.94 -11.46 31.55
N PRO A 565 -19.21 -11.40 30.42
CA PRO A 565 -17.93 -12.06 30.30
C PRO A 565 -16.97 -11.44 31.33
N THR A 566 -16.32 -12.28 32.13
CA THR A 566 -15.36 -11.79 33.14
C THR A 566 -14.25 -11.03 32.42
N PRO A 567 -14.02 -9.74 32.74
CA PRO A 567 -12.98 -8.97 32.07
C PRO A 567 -11.60 -9.59 32.33
N PRO A 568 -10.65 -9.50 31.37
CA PRO A 568 -9.28 -9.92 31.60
C PRO A 568 -8.73 -9.20 32.84
N ALA A 569 -8.00 -9.93 33.68
CA ALA A 569 -7.60 -9.48 35.01
C ALA A 569 -6.43 -8.46 34.98
N ALA A 570 -6.67 -7.28 34.39
CA ALA A 570 -5.68 -6.24 34.10
C ALA A 570 -4.40 -6.78 33.44
N ARG A 571 -4.60 -7.76 32.57
CA ARG A 571 -3.61 -8.38 31.67
C ARG A 571 -4.17 -8.16 30.28
N ASP A 572 -3.64 -7.20 29.54
CA ASP A 572 -4.00 -7.01 28.15
C ASP A 572 -3.80 -8.35 27.39
N ARG A 573 -4.57 -8.65 26.33
CA ARG A 573 -4.35 -9.83 25.46
C ARG A 573 -3.25 -9.58 24.43
N CYS A 574 -2.69 -10.65 23.87
CA CYS A 574 -1.79 -10.52 22.72
C CYS A 574 -2.55 -10.15 21.43
N ASP A 575 -2.09 -9.11 20.73
CA ASP A 575 -2.53 -8.78 19.37
C ASP A 575 -1.87 -9.77 18.40
N LEU A 576 -2.63 -10.76 17.95
CA LEU A 576 -2.13 -11.87 17.12
C LEU A 576 -2.56 -11.68 15.68
N ARG A 577 -1.58 -11.71 14.77
CA ARG A 577 -1.73 -11.38 13.35
C ARG A 577 -1.46 -12.62 12.48
N PRO A 578 -2.51 -13.42 12.19
CA PRO A 578 -2.41 -14.57 11.29
C PRO A 578 -2.47 -14.11 9.83
N ASP A 579 -1.45 -14.47 9.05
CA ASP A 579 -1.44 -14.31 7.59
C ASP A 579 -1.14 -15.64 6.89
N LYS A 580 -1.60 -15.79 5.65
CA LYS A 580 -1.42 -16.98 4.83
C LYS A 580 -1.34 -16.62 3.34
N THR A 581 -0.19 -16.93 2.74
CA THR A 581 0.14 -16.66 1.34
C THR A 581 0.40 -17.94 0.55
N ALA A 582 0.37 -17.84 -0.78
CA ALA A 582 0.64 -18.95 -1.69
C ALA A 582 1.50 -18.49 -2.88
N ALA A 583 2.58 -19.21 -3.18
CA ALA A 583 3.51 -18.89 -4.26
C ALA A 583 4.00 -20.18 -4.96
N PRO A 584 4.06 -20.23 -6.31
CA PRO A 584 3.68 -19.16 -7.25
C PRO A 584 2.17 -18.89 -7.26
N ALA A 585 1.77 -17.65 -7.55
CA ALA A 585 0.37 -17.25 -7.68
C ALA A 585 -0.30 -17.79 -8.98
N ALA A 586 0.50 -18.24 -9.94
CA ALA A 586 0.04 -18.94 -11.15
C ALA A 586 0.93 -20.17 -11.41
N VAL A 587 0.31 -21.33 -11.67
CA VAL A 587 0.99 -22.62 -11.94
C VAL A 587 0.18 -23.43 -12.96
N ARG A 588 0.73 -24.50 -13.53
CA ARG A 588 -0.04 -25.50 -14.30
C ARG A 588 -0.62 -26.57 -13.38
N ALA A 589 -1.68 -27.24 -13.84
CA ALA A 589 -2.25 -28.38 -13.12
C ALA A 589 -1.19 -29.46 -12.83
N GLY A 590 -0.99 -29.80 -11.55
CA GLY A 590 0.01 -30.76 -11.05
C GLY A 590 1.33 -30.15 -10.56
N GLU A 591 1.62 -28.88 -10.83
CA GLU A 591 2.84 -28.20 -10.34
C GLU A 591 2.73 -27.80 -8.86
N PRO A 592 3.83 -27.75 -8.09
CA PRO A 592 3.77 -27.51 -6.65
C PRO A 592 3.66 -26.01 -6.32
N VAL A 593 2.59 -25.65 -5.62
CA VAL A 593 2.42 -24.37 -4.92
C VAL A 593 2.99 -24.53 -3.50
N THR A 594 3.83 -23.59 -3.07
CA THR A 594 4.22 -23.44 -1.67
C THR A 594 3.25 -22.50 -0.96
N VAL A 595 2.65 -23.00 0.11
CA VAL A 595 1.71 -22.25 0.96
C VAL A 595 2.41 -21.96 2.28
N THR A 596 2.44 -20.69 2.67
CA THR A 596 3.11 -20.21 3.88
C THR A 596 2.08 -19.64 4.83
N LEU A 597 2.11 -20.04 6.09
CA LEU A 597 1.36 -19.40 7.17
C LEU A 597 2.34 -18.65 8.06
N THR A 598 1.96 -17.48 8.54
CA THR A 598 2.70 -16.74 9.56
C THR A 598 1.77 -16.35 10.69
N VAL A 599 2.24 -16.50 11.93
CA VAL A 599 1.59 -15.95 13.12
C VAL A 599 2.58 -15.00 13.76
N GLY A 600 2.43 -13.71 13.45
CA GLY A 600 3.11 -12.63 14.16
C GLY A 600 2.19 -12.04 15.24
N GLY A 601 2.67 -11.02 15.95
CA GLY A 601 1.87 -10.28 16.91
C GLY A 601 2.67 -9.51 17.94
N ASP A 602 1.98 -8.75 18.79
CA ASP A 602 2.53 -8.03 19.94
C ASP A 602 1.91 -8.62 21.24
N CYS A 603 2.71 -9.29 22.08
CA CYS A 603 2.24 -9.83 23.38
C CYS A 603 2.55 -8.89 24.55
N PRO A 604 1.54 -8.37 25.28
CA PRO A 604 1.74 -7.49 26.43
C PRO A 604 2.46 -8.16 27.61
N ALA A 605 2.91 -7.32 28.54
CA ALA A 605 4.06 -7.64 29.36
C ALA A 605 3.78 -8.54 30.60
N GLU A 606 4.03 -9.85 30.47
CA GLU A 606 4.82 -10.58 31.48
C GLU A 606 6.34 -10.41 31.24
N GLY A 607 6.73 -9.41 30.44
CA GLY A 607 8.12 -9.07 30.13
C GLY A 607 8.98 -8.80 31.38
N ALA A 608 10.21 -9.31 31.31
CA ALA A 608 11.27 -9.06 32.27
C ALA A 608 11.67 -7.57 32.29
N PRO A 609 12.32 -7.08 33.36
CA PRO A 609 12.82 -5.71 33.39
C PRO A 609 13.79 -5.41 32.24
N ILE A 610 13.70 -4.19 31.70
CA ILE A 610 14.48 -3.73 30.54
C ILE A 610 15.05 -2.32 30.78
N ASP A 611 16.29 -2.07 30.36
CA ASP A 611 16.87 -0.73 30.29
C ASP A 611 16.98 -0.30 28.82
N VAL A 612 16.49 0.89 28.48
CA VAL A 612 16.41 1.40 27.12
C VAL A 612 17.09 2.76 27.04
N VAL A 613 17.88 3.02 26.00
CA VAL A 613 18.35 4.38 25.68
C VAL A 613 17.83 4.79 24.31
N LEU A 614 17.07 5.89 24.29
CA LEU A 614 16.68 6.58 23.08
C LEU A 614 17.88 7.41 22.59
N VAL A 615 18.24 7.25 21.32
CA VAL A 615 19.37 7.94 20.67
C VAL A 615 18.84 8.75 19.50
N LEU A 616 18.76 10.07 19.65
CA LEU A 616 18.08 10.94 18.69
C LEU A 616 19.05 11.87 17.96
N ASP A 617 18.94 11.88 16.65
CA ASP A 617 19.62 12.85 15.81
C ASP A 617 19.09 14.27 16.06
N ARG A 618 20.01 15.22 16.25
CA ARG A 618 19.73 16.66 16.27
C ARG A 618 20.73 17.44 15.41
N SER A 619 21.22 16.82 14.33
CA SER A 619 21.94 17.49 13.25
C SER A 619 21.09 18.56 12.56
N SER A 620 21.69 19.36 11.67
CA SER A 620 20.97 20.45 10.99
C SER A 620 19.90 19.98 9.99
N SER A 621 19.95 18.74 9.49
CA SER A 621 18.92 18.19 8.57
C SER A 621 17.57 17.98 9.26
N MET A 622 17.59 17.69 10.57
CA MET A 622 16.41 17.53 11.41
C MET A 622 15.65 18.85 11.67
N GLN A 623 16.21 20.01 11.35
CA GLN A 623 15.66 21.31 11.78
C GLN A 623 14.23 21.56 11.27
N GLY A 624 13.41 22.24 12.07
CA GLY A 624 12.01 22.50 11.77
C GLY A 624 11.08 21.30 12.04
N PRO A 625 10.10 20.99 11.18
CA PRO A 625 9.05 20.00 11.46
C PRO A 625 9.55 18.56 11.74
N LYS A 626 10.69 18.13 11.17
CA LYS A 626 11.31 16.82 11.48
C LYS A 626 11.63 16.68 12.98
N PHE A 627 12.25 17.70 13.58
CA PHE A 627 12.57 17.70 15.02
C PHE A 627 11.32 17.85 15.92
N ALA A 628 10.31 18.60 15.46
CA ALA A 628 9.02 18.66 16.16
C ALA A 628 8.36 17.27 16.21
N ALA A 629 8.33 16.55 15.09
CA ALA A 629 7.86 15.17 15.03
C ALA A 629 8.69 14.21 15.91
N ALA A 630 10.02 14.38 15.96
CA ALA A 630 10.89 13.59 16.83
C ALA A 630 10.53 13.76 18.33
N ARG A 631 10.30 15.00 18.80
CA ARG A 631 9.84 15.24 20.17
C ARG A 631 8.48 14.59 20.45
N SER A 632 7.51 14.74 19.54
CA SER A 632 6.19 14.09 19.65
C SER A 632 6.29 12.56 19.67
N ALA A 633 7.23 11.98 18.92
CA ALA A 633 7.46 10.54 18.89
C ALA A 633 8.10 10.01 20.18
N VAL A 634 8.96 10.78 20.84
CA VAL A 634 9.48 10.44 22.18
C VAL A 634 8.37 10.51 23.24
N ALA A 635 7.48 11.49 23.16
CA ALA A 635 6.30 11.55 24.03
C ALA A 635 5.39 10.32 23.82
N ALA A 636 5.19 9.88 22.58
CA ALA A 636 4.47 8.64 22.27
C ALA A 636 5.21 7.38 22.79
N PHE A 637 6.53 7.33 22.70
CA PHE A 637 7.33 6.24 23.30
C PHE A 637 7.18 6.20 24.83
N ALA A 638 7.26 7.36 25.47
CA ALA A 638 7.05 7.49 26.92
C ALA A 638 5.63 7.08 27.34
N ALA A 639 4.63 7.32 26.49
CA ALA A 639 3.26 6.89 26.74
C ALA A 639 3.12 5.36 26.64
N GLU A 640 3.81 4.70 25.72
CA GLU A 640 3.64 3.26 25.46
C GLU A 640 4.58 2.36 26.30
N THR A 641 5.34 2.93 27.24
CA THR A 641 6.35 2.21 28.05
C THR A 641 5.91 2.02 29.52
N ASP A 642 6.03 0.80 30.06
CA ASP A 642 5.80 0.54 31.50
C ASP A 642 7.05 0.86 32.34
N PHE A 643 7.16 2.12 32.80
CA PHE A 643 8.24 2.60 33.67
C PHE A 643 8.32 1.94 35.07
N GLN A 644 7.39 1.05 35.44
CA GLN A 644 7.58 0.18 36.62
C GLN A 644 8.61 -0.93 36.37
N ARG A 645 8.82 -1.32 35.11
CA ARG A 645 9.77 -2.36 34.69
C ARG A 645 10.90 -1.81 33.83
N ALA A 646 10.58 -0.86 32.96
CA ALA A 646 11.53 -0.15 32.12
C ALA A 646 12.32 0.90 32.91
N ARG A 647 13.57 1.16 32.51
CA ARG A 647 14.22 2.46 32.69
C ARG A 647 14.51 3.02 31.31
N VAL A 648 14.26 4.30 31.08
CA VAL A 648 14.52 4.96 29.80
C VAL A 648 15.49 6.12 29.99
N GLY A 649 16.54 6.16 29.18
CA GLY A 649 17.44 7.31 29.04
C GLY A 649 17.25 7.98 27.68
N LEU A 650 17.66 9.24 27.57
CA LEU A 650 17.72 10.02 26.35
C LEU A 650 19.15 10.51 26.11
N ILE A 651 19.65 10.22 24.92
CA ILE A 651 20.86 10.80 24.35
C ILE A 651 20.47 11.48 23.04
N THR A 652 20.69 12.77 22.91
CA THR A 652 20.75 13.41 21.58
C THR A 652 22.18 13.43 21.04
N PHE A 653 22.34 13.49 19.73
CA PHE A 653 23.67 13.63 19.13
C PHE A 653 23.70 14.58 17.94
N ASN A 654 24.85 15.21 17.75
CA ASN A 654 25.21 15.87 16.51
C ASN A 654 26.67 15.53 16.11
N GLN A 655 27.61 16.47 16.27
CA GLN A 655 29.04 16.18 16.18
C GLN A 655 29.53 15.32 17.36
N GLY A 656 28.82 15.35 18.49
CA GLY A 656 29.01 14.41 19.61
C GLY A 656 27.69 14.13 20.34
N PRO A 657 27.65 13.12 21.23
CA PRO A 657 26.49 12.82 22.06
C PRO A 657 26.36 13.78 23.24
N SER A 658 25.12 13.96 23.71
CA SER A 658 24.74 14.62 24.96
C SER A 658 23.85 13.65 25.75
N LEU A 659 24.10 13.46 27.05
CA LEU A 659 23.23 12.66 27.91
C LEU A 659 22.17 13.58 28.54
N ASP A 660 21.12 13.85 27.80
CA ASP A 660 20.09 14.83 28.16
C ASP A 660 19.16 14.32 29.29
N GLN A 661 18.99 13.01 29.41
CA GLN A 661 18.36 12.36 30.57
C GLN A 661 18.97 10.97 30.80
N GLY A 662 19.64 10.76 31.94
CA GLY A 662 20.09 9.42 32.35
C GLY A 662 18.92 8.45 32.62
N LEU A 663 19.19 7.14 32.57
CA LEU A 663 18.20 6.06 32.76
C LEU A 663 17.28 6.31 33.97
N THR A 664 16.00 6.63 33.70
CA THR A 664 15.01 7.03 34.72
C THR A 664 13.76 6.14 34.69
N ALA A 665 13.08 6.09 35.85
CA ALA A 665 11.75 5.51 36.02
C ALA A 665 10.63 6.58 36.05
N ASP A 666 10.96 7.86 35.87
CA ASP A 666 9.99 8.96 35.72
C ASP A 666 9.74 9.28 34.23
N PRO A 667 8.58 8.94 33.63
CA PRO A 667 8.26 9.30 32.25
C PRO A 667 8.20 10.82 32.05
N ALA A 668 7.81 11.59 33.07
CA ALA A 668 7.72 13.03 32.95
C ALA A 668 9.11 13.69 32.97
N ALA A 669 10.14 13.06 33.54
CA ALA A 669 11.53 13.53 33.40
C ALA A 669 12.02 13.41 31.95
N LEU A 670 11.71 12.29 31.28
CA LEU A 670 12.03 12.07 29.88
C LEU A 670 11.37 13.12 28.97
N VAL A 671 10.09 13.44 29.20
CA VAL A 671 9.38 14.49 28.44
C VAL A 671 9.93 15.89 28.74
N ARG A 672 10.27 16.20 30.01
CA ARG A 672 10.84 17.51 30.40
C ARG A 672 12.22 17.80 29.79
N ALA A 673 12.96 16.80 29.32
CA ALA A 673 14.25 16.99 28.65
C ALA A 673 14.11 17.49 27.19
N LEU A 674 12.95 17.32 26.55
CA LEU A 674 12.74 17.58 25.12
C LEU A 674 12.66 19.07 24.69
N PRO A 675 12.07 20.00 25.47
CA PRO A 675 11.86 21.38 25.00
C PRO A 675 13.14 22.22 24.85
N ALA A 676 14.23 21.86 25.53
CA ALA A 676 15.47 22.64 25.60
C ALA A 676 16.50 22.31 24.50
N LEU A 677 16.10 21.54 23.48
CA LEU A 677 17.00 20.96 22.48
C LEU A 677 16.95 21.72 21.14
N GLU A 678 18.12 22.03 20.57
CA GLU A 678 18.27 22.71 19.28
C GLU A 678 19.02 21.86 18.23
N ALA A 679 18.48 21.88 17.01
CA ALA A 679 19.02 21.17 15.85
C ALA A 679 20.20 21.94 15.23
N SER A 680 21.40 21.33 15.24
CA SER A 680 22.68 21.94 14.89
C SER A 680 23.74 20.89 14.58
N GLY A 681 24.67 21.14 13.64
CA GLY A 681 25.85 20.29 13.41
C GLY A 681 25.61 18.98 12.62
N ASN A 682 26.57 18.06 12.69
CA ASN A 682 26.70 16.88 11.83
C ASN A 682 26.02 15.63 12.45
N THR A 683 26.20 14.45 11.85
CA THR A 683 25.51 13.19 12.19
C THR A 683 26.50 12.08 12.63
N ASN A 684 27.02 12.13 13.87
CA ASN A 684 27.99 11.14 14.40
C ASN A 684 27.33 9.99 15.18
N ILE A 685 26.50 9.20 14.50
CA ILE A 685 25.72 8.09 15.08
C ILE A 685 26.57 7.13 15.94
N GLY A 686 27.75 6.71 15.47
CA GLY A 686 28.60 5.74 16.18
C GLY A 686 29.06 6.21 17.57
N LEU A 687 29.31 7.52 17.76
CA LEU A 687 29.63 8.07 19.07
C LEU A 687 28.43 8.00 20.03
N ALA A 688 27.21 8.16 19.49
CA ALA A 688 25.98 8.12 20.26
C ALA A 688 25.58 6.70 20.67
N VAL A 689 25.76 5.71 19.78
CA VAL A 689 25.60 4.29 20.13
C VAL A 689 26.62 3.86 21.18
N ARG A 690 27.87 4.35 21.11
CA ARG A 690 28.89 4.11 22.14
C ARG A 690 28.49 4.69 23.50
N GLU A 691 27.96 5.91 23.54
CA GLU A 691 27.51 6.56 24.77
C GLU A 691 26.27 5.85 25.36
N ALA A 692 25.34 5.42 24.51
CA ALA A 692 24.19 4.61 24.94
C ALA A 692 24.63 3.27 25.53
N ARG A 693 25.62 2.61 24.92
CA ARG A 693 26.26 1.39 25.44
C ARG A 693 26.97 1.65 26.78
N ALA A 694 27.57 2.83 26.98
CA ALA A 694 28.19 3.22 28.24
C ALA A 694 27.16 3.50 29.35
N GLU A 695 26.07 4.21 29.08
CA GLU A 695 24.97 4.44 30.03
C GLU A 695 24.28 3.13 30.45
N LEU A 696 24.01 2.24 29.47
CA LEU A 696 23.45 0.91 29.71
C LEU A 696 24.38 -0.03 30.50
N ALA A 697 25.70 0.17 30.44
CA ALA A 697 26.69 -0.57 31.22
C ALA A 697 27.07 0.13 32.55
N GLY A 698 26.74 1.40 32.71
CA GLY A 698 27.10 2.25 33.83
C GLY A 698 26.22 2.04 35.08
N PRO A 699 26.46 2.81 36.15
CA PRO A 699 25.83 2.60 37.47
C PRO A 699 24.31 2.85 37.52
N ARG A 700 23.72 3.43 36.47
CA ARG A 700 22.26 3.56 36.32
C ARG A 700 21.62 2.38 35.60
N GLY A 701 22.40 1.65 34.79
CA GLY A 701 22.00 0.38 34.19
C GLY A 701 21.98 -0.75 35.21
N ARG A 702 21.05 -1.69 35.03
CA ARG A 702 20.85 -2.86 35.90
C ARG A 702 21.65 -4.06 35.36
N ALA A 703 22.13 -4.90 36.26
CA ALA A 703 22.78 -6.17 35.91
C ALA A 703 21.73 -7.28 35.70
N GLY A 704 21.95 -8.18 34.74
CA GLY A 704 21.03 -9.28 34.41
C GLY A 704 19.67 -8.86 33.82
N VAL A 705 19.51 -7.57 33.50
CA VAL A 705 18.31 -6.96 32.91
C VAL A 705 18.50 -6.85 31.40
N ALA A 706 17.42 -7.02 30.62
CA ALA A 706 17.45 -6.85 29.18
C ALA A 706 17.84 -5.41 28.79
N LYS A 707 18.48 -5.21 27.63
CA LYS A 707 19.02 -3.90 27.24
C LYS A 707 18.69 -3.57 25.80
N ALA A 708 18.34 -2.32 25.51
CA ALA A 708 18.05 -1.87 24.16
C ALA A 708 18.52 -0.43 23.86
N VAL A 709 18.82 -0.19 22.59
CA VAL A 709 19.05 1.14 22.02
C VAL A 709 18.01 1.37 20.93
N VAL A 710 17.35 2.52 20.95
CA VAL A 710 16.40 2.95 19.91
C VAL A 710 16.96 4.20 19.24
N LEU A 711 17.54 4.02 18.05
CA LEU A 711 18.14 5.07 17.24
C LEU A 711 17.11 5.72 16.31
N LEU A 712 17.11 7.05 16.25
CA LEU A 712 16.44 7.86 15.22
C LEU A 712 17.47 8.71 14.48
N THR A 713 17.40 8.71 13.15
CA THR A 713 18.14 9.65 12.28
C THR A 713 17.35 9.95 11.00
N ASP A 714 17.62 11.09 10.36
CA ASP A 714 17.12 11.44 9.03
C ASP A 714 18.20 11.46 7.95
N GLY A 715 19.44 11.04 8.28
CA GLY A 715 20.61 11.24 7.44
C GLY A 715 21.66 10.14 7.50
N LEU A 716 22.67 10.26 6.64
CA LEU A 716 23.81 9.35 6.59
C LEU A 716 24.81 9.62 7.74
N PRO A 717 25.33 8.60 8.44
CA PRO A 717 26.36 8.79 9.44
C PRO A 717 27.67 9.30 8.82
N GLN A 718 28.27 10.31 9.45
CA GLN A 718 29.57 10.85 9.04
C GLN A 718 30.72 9.82 9.11
N GLN A 719 30.55 8.73 9.88
CA GLN A 719 31.48 7.60 9.95
C GLN A 719 30.71 6.26 9.95
N PRO A 720 30.35 5.71 8.78
CA PRO A 720 29.55 4.48 8.67
C PRO A 720 30.21 3.25 9.32
N SER A 721 31.55 3.13 9.21
CA SER A 721 32.32 2.04 9.82
C SER A 721 32.31 2.09 11.36
N LEU A 722 32.38 3.29 11.95
CA LEU A 722 32.24 3.46 13.40
C LEU A 722 30.80 3.17 13.87
N ALA A 723 29.80 3.58 13.10
CA ALA A 723 28.40 3.31 13.39
C ALA A 723 28.09 1.80 13.38
N LEU A 724 28.54 1.07 12.35
CA LEU A 724 28.43 -0.39 12.30
C LEU A 724 29.21 -1.08 13.42
N GLY A 725 30.45 -0.64 13.69
CA GLY A 725 31.29 -1.23 14.74
C GLY A 725 30.69 -1.09 16.14
N GLU A 726 30.23 0.10 16.53
CA GLU A 726 29.60 0.30 17.85
C GLU A 726 28.22 -0.35 17.96
N ALA A 727 27.46 -0.44 16.86
CA ALA A 727 26.22 -1.23 16.83
C ALA A 727 26.49 -2.74 16.95
N GLN A 728 27.54 -3.27 16.33
CA GLN A 728 27.98 -4.65 16.51
C GLN A 728 28.40 -4.91 17.96
N LEU A 729 29.26 -4.06 18.55
CA LEU A 729 29.68 -4.17 19.96
C LEU A 729 28.50 -4.08 20.94
N ALA A 730 27.45 -3.30 20.62
CA ALA A 730 26.22 -3.28 21.40
C ALA A 730 25.50 -4.65 21.33
N ARG A 731 25.30 -5.22 20.14
CA ARG A 731 24.66 -6.54 19.97
C ARG A 731 25.47 -7.67 20.61
N GLU A 732 26.79 -7.64 20.51
CA GLU A 732 27.70 -8.60 21.16
C GLU A 732 27.63 -8.50 22.70
N ALA A 733 27.40 -7.30 23.24
CA ALA A 733 27.11 -7.08 24.67
C ALA A 733 25.65 -7.44 25.07
N GLY A 734 24.88 -8.08 24.20
CA GLY A 734 23.50 -8.49 24.45
C GLY A 734 22.47 -7.35 24.38
N ILE A 735 22.82 -6.20 23.81
CA ILE A 735 21.95 -5.03 23.68
C ILE A 735 21.20 -5.11 22.33
N ALA A 736 19.87 -5.10 22.37
CA ALA A 736 19.05 -5.06 21.17
C ALA A 736 19.10 -3.65 20.54
N VAL A 737 19.59 -3.54 19.30
CA VAL A 737 19.57 -2.29 18.55
C VAL A 737 18.33 -2.24 17.68
N TYR A 738 17.57 -1.15 17.78
CA TYR A 738 16.46 -0.80 16.91
C TYR A 738 16.79 0.51 16.19
N ALA A 739 16.47 0.60 14.90
CA ALA A 739 16.80 1.77 14.08
C ALA A 739 15.56 2.32 13.37
N ILE A 740 15.36 3.63 13.44
CA ILE A 740 14.23 4.36 12.87
C ILE A 740 14.80 5.40 11.89
N GLY A 741 14.44 5.27 10.62
CA GLY A 741 14.82 6.22 9.56
C GLY A 741 13.69 7.20 9.27
N LEU A 742 13.93 8.50 9.38
CA LEU A 742 12.95 9.57 9.10
C LEU A 742 13.18 10.20 7.72
N GLY A 743 12.18 10.14 6.84
CA GLY A 743 12.29 10.66 5.47
C GLY A 743 13.10 9.75 4.54
N GLY A 744 13.73 10.33 3.52
CA GLY A 744 14.40 9.59 2.43
C GLY A 744 15.92 9.77 2.32
N ASP A 745 16.52 10.71 3.04
CA ASP A 745 17.92 11.16 2.84
C ASP A 745 18.97 10.28 3.56
N LEU A 746 18.69 8.97 3.66
CA LEU A 746 19.38 8.00 4.51
C LEU A 746 19.61 6.66 3.81
N ASP A 747 20.38 5.76 4.44
CA ASP A 747 20.64 4.39 3.95
C ASP A 747 19.87 3.36 4.81
N PRO A 748 18.75 2.79 4.31
CA PRO A 748 18.00 1.75 5.02
C PRO A 748 18.82 0.47 5.23
N GLY A 749 19.68 0.10 4.28
CA GLY A 749 20.50 -1.11 4.35
C GLY A 749 21.57 -1.01 5.44
N LEU A 750 22.13 0.18 5.65
CA LEU A 750 23.03 0.48 6.76
C LEU A 750 22.29 0.42 8.10
N LEU A 751 21.08 0.99 8.19
CA LEU A 751 20.28 0.96 9.42
C LEU A 751 19.78 -0.45 9.77
N VAL A 752 19.44 -1.28 8.77
CA VAL A 752 19.15 -2.72 8.93
C VAL A 752 20.39 -3.46 9.46
N GLN A 753 21.58 -3.21 8.91
CA GLN A 753 22.84 -3.79 9.39
C GLN A 753 23.22 -3.33 10.81
N MET A 754 22.85 -2.10 11.22
CA MET A 754 23.02 -1.62 12.59
C MET A 754 22.01 -2.26 13.56
N ALA A 755 20.76 -2.43 13.16
CA ALA A 755 19.73 -3.12 13.95
C ALA A 755 20.00 -4.64 14.07
N GLY A 756 20.68 -5.21 13.07
CA GLY A 756 21.04 -6.63 13.01
C GLY A 756 19.98 -7.52 12.34
N GLY A 757 19.05 -6.92 11.59
CA GLY A 757 17.94 -7.59 10.93
C GLY A 757 16.84 -6.61 10.52
N GLU A 758 16.11 -6.94 9.44
CA GLU A 758 14.96 -6.15 8.98
C GLU A 758 13.87 -6.07 10.05
N ASP A 759 13.79 -7.06 10.94
CA ASP A 759 12.80 -7.11 12.02
C ASP A 759 12.96 -5.97 13.04
N ARG A 760 14.08 -5.24 13.05
CA ARG A 760 14.38 -4.16 14.02
C ARG A 760 14.62 -2.80 13.37
N TYR A 761 14.45 -2.71 12.05
CA TYR A 761 14.44 -1.46 11.32
C TYR A 761 13.01 -0.99 11.08
N PHE A 762 12.78 0.32 11.14
CA PHE A 762 11.50 0.94 10.84
C PHE A 762 11.70 2.20 9.98
N GLY A 763 11.10 2.23 8.79
CA GLY A 763 10.95 3.45 8.02
C GLY A 763 9.81 4.31 8.58
N ALA A 764 10.04 5.61 8.68
CA ALA A 764 9.05 6.65 8.91
C ALA A 764 9.15 7.69 7.78
N PRO A 765 8.60 7.41 6.58
CA PRO A 765 8.73 8.30 5.43
C PRO A 765 8.04 9.65 5.65
N THR A 766 7.02 9.71 6.53
CA THR A 766 6.38 10.96 6.95
C THR A 766 6.50 11.21 8.45
N GLN A 767 6.41 12.49 8.83
CA GLN A 767 6.40 12.95 10.22
C GLN A 767 5.15 12.45 11.00
N ALA A 768 4.04 12.18 10.31
CA ALA A 768 2.80 11.65 10.91
C ALA A 768 2.90 10.15 11.27
N GLU A 769 3.80 9.41 10.64
CA GLU A 769 4.05 8.00 10.93
C GLU A 769 5.03 7.81 12.10
N LEU A 770 5.95 8.76 12.31
CA LEU A 770 7.08 8.62 13.24
C LEU A 770 6.63 8.29 14.69
N ALA A 771 5.60 8.96 15.20
CA ALA A 771 5.07 8.68 16.54
C ALA A 771 4.43 7.28 16.64
N GLN A 772 3.81 6.80 15.56
CA GLN A 772 3.23 5.44 15.49
C GLN A 772 4.33 4.37 15.45
N VAL A 773 5.47 4.69 14.84
CA VAL A 773 6.67 3.84 14.83
C VAL A 773 7.27 3.75 16.24
N PHE A 774 7.56 4.88 16.89
CA PHE A 774 8.08 4.88 18.26
C PHE A 774 7.15 4.16 19.25
N ALA A 775 5.83 4.37 19.14
CA ALA A 775 4.82 3.65 19.91
C ALA A 775 4.89 2.12 19.70
N ARG A 776 5.12 1.67 18.47
CA ARG A 776 5.29 0.25 18.12
C ARG A 776 6.58 -0.34 18.69
N VAL A 777 7.68 0.43 18.68
CA VAL A 777 8.96 0.01 19.29
C VAL A 777 8.82 -0.12 20.81
N ALA A 778 8.19 0.85 21.47
CA ALA A 778 7.92 0.83 22.91
C ALA A 778 7.14 -0.41 23.34
N ARG A 779 6.01 -0.71 22.67
CA ARG A 779 5.22 -1.93 22.94
C ARG A 779 6.06 -3.19 22.74
N ARG A 780 6.77 -3.32 21.61
CA ARG A 780 7.58 -4.49 21.29
C ARG A 780 8.71 -4.76 22.30
N LEU A 781 9.32 -3.70 22.84
CA LEU A 781 10.34 -3.77 23.89
C LEU A 781 9.83 -4.34 25.23
N ALA A 782 8.52 -4.35 25.47
CA ALA A 782 7.91 -4.86 26.70
C ALA A 782 7.54 -6.37 26.64
N THR A 783 7.71 -7.03 25.49
CA THR A 783 7.07 -8.32 25.19
C THR A 783 7.89 -9.55 25.61
N GLY A 784 7.19 -10.59 26.09
CA GLY A 784 7.70 -11.96 26.22
C GLY A 784 7.15 -12.88 25.13
N THR A 785 7.39 -14.20 25.27
CA THR A 785 6.88 -15.29 24.40
C THR A 785 5.47 -15.02 23.85
N LEU A 786 5.27 -15.18 22.53
CA LEU A 786 4.02 -14.83 21.84
C LEU A 786 2.86 -15.80 22.13
N LEU A 787 3.12 -17.11 22.14
CA LEU A 787 2.09 -18.12 22.43
C LEU A 787 2.69 -19.26 23.26
N ARG A 788 2.08 -19.55 24.41
CA ARG A 788 2.40 -20.72 25.23
C ARG A 788 2.06 -22.02 24.48
N THR A 789 0.96 -22.03 23.73
CA THR A 789 0.61 -23.15 22.83
C THR A 789 -0.11 -22.66 21.57
N LEU A 790 0.04 -23.40 20.45
CA LEU A 790 -0.65 -23.14 19.18
C LEU A 790 -0.94 -24.46 18.45
N THR A 791 -2.22 -24.77 18.23
CA THR A 791 -2.70 -25.89 17.42
C THR A 791 -3.38 -25.36 16.16
N ILE A 792 -2.75 -25.54 15.00
CA ILE A 792 -3.31 -25.13 13.70
C ILE A 792 -3.89 -26.34 12.97
N VAL A 793 -5.05 -26.16 12.36
CA VAL A 793 -5.70 -27.11 11.45
C VAL A 793 -6.01 -26.40 10.13
N ASP A 794 -5.53 -26.97 9.02
CA ASP A 794 -5.63 -26.39 7.67
C ASP A 794 -6.23 -27.42 6.70
N ARG A 795 -7.46 -27.19 6.25
CA ARG A 795 -8.29 -28.15 5.49
C ARG A 795 -8.19 -27.91 3.99
N LEU A 796 -7.74 -28.90 3.22
CA LEU A 796 -7.56 -28.73 1.77
C LEU A 796 -8.81 -29.17 0.98
N PRO A 797 -9.19 -28.48 -0.11
CA PRO A 797 -10.22 -28.96 -1.03
C PRO A 797 -9.70 -30.15 -1.85
N ALA A 798 -10.60 -30.99 -2.34
CA ALA A 798 -10.26 -32.23 -3.06
C ALA A 798 -9.45 -32.02 -4.36
N ASN A 799 -9.37 -30.80 -4.88
CA ASN A 799 -8.54 -30.45 -6.04
C ASN A 799 -7.14 -29.89 -5.67
N MET A 800 -6.78 -29.81 -4.38
CA MET A 800 -5.46 -29.37 -3.89
C MET A 800 -4.76 -30.54 -3.17
N ALA A 801 -4.00 -31.36 -3.91
CA ALA A 801 -3.33 -32.53 -3.35
C ALA A 801 -2.10 -32.13 -2.51
N TYR A 802 -2.07 -32.50 -1.23
CA TYR A 802 -0.90 -32.28 -0.36
C TYR A 802 0.31 -33.11 -0.81
N GLU A 803 1.48 -32.47 -0.92
CA GLU A 803 2.73 -33.20 -1.11
C GLU A 803 3.27 -33.67 0.25
N ALA A 804 3.06 -34.96 0.54
CA ALA A 804 3.37 -35.57 1.83
C ALA A 804 4.84 -35.32 2.26
N GLY A 805 5.03 -34.89 3.51
CA GLY A 805 6.35 -34.58 4.07
C GLY A 805 6.88 -33.19 3.73
N SER A 806 6.17 -32.38 2.93
CA SER A 806 6.59 -31.00 2.62
C SER A 806 6.29 -29.95 3.69
N ALA A 807 5.64 -30.34 4.81
CA ALA A 807 5.33 -29.46 5.92
C ALA A 807 6.56 -29.20 6.81
N GLU A 808 6.88 -27.92 7.03
CA GLU A 808 7.93 -27.46 7.94
C GLU A 808 7.38 -26.39 8.91
N PRO A 809 7.52 -26.58 10.24
CA PRO A 809 7.84 -27.84 10.91
C PRO A 809 6.84 -28.97 10.54
N PRO A 810 7.18 -30.25 10.77
CA PRO A 810 6.31 -31.36 10.38
C PRO A 810 4.89 -31.29 10.95
N ALA A 811 3.90 -31.53 10.09
CA ALA A 811 2.49 -31.64 10.45
C ALA A 811 2.02 -33.10 10.47
N ALA A 812 1.04 -33.41 11.32
CA ALA A 812 0.19 -34.58 11.12
C ALA A 812 -0.74 -34.34 9.91
N TRP A 813 -1.07 -35.38 9.17
CA TRP A 813 -1.96 -35.33 8.01
C TRP A 813 -2.97 -36.48 8.09
N ASP A 814 -4.26 -36.14 8.03
CA ASP A 814 -5.37 -37.11 8.17
C ASP A 814 -5.99 -37.58 6.84
N GLY A 815 -5.49 -37.09 5.71
CA GLY A 815 -6.07 -37.29 4.38
C GLY A 815 -6.91 -36.10 3.87
N SER A 816 -7.21 -35.12 4.74
CA SER A 816 -8.00 -33.92 4.41
C SER A 816 -7.45 -32.63 5.03
N ALA A 817 -6.78 -32.70 6.18
CA ALA A 817 -6.25 -31.57 6.92
C ALA A 817 -4.80 -31.78 7.37
N LEU A 818 -4.00 -30.72 7.29
CA LEU A 818 -2.73 -30.63 8.01
C LEU A 818 -3.00 -30.15 9.43
N ARG A 819 -2.30 -30.72 10.41
CA ARG A 819 -2.36 -30.31 11.81
C ARG A 819 -0.97 -30.11 12.41
N TRP A 820 -0.72 -28.93 12.94
CA TRP A 820 0.46 -28.61 13.76
C TRP A 820 0.05 -28.48 15.24
N VAL A 821 0.98 -28.80 16.13
CA VAL A 821 0.90 -28.47 17.57
C VAL A 821 2.27 -27.93 17.98
N LEU A 822 2.30 -26.70 18.46
CA LEU A 822 3.50 -25.97 18.88
C LEU A 822 3.34 -25.51 20.34
N ALA A 823 4.48 -25.33 21.02
CA ALA A 823 4.60 -24.69 22.31
C ALA A 823 5.62 -23.55 22.24
N ASP A 824 5.54 -22.59 23.16
CA ASP A 824 6.50 -21.51 23.38
C ASP A 824 6.94 -20.76 22.10
N VAL A 825 5.97 -20.35 21.29
CA VAL A 825 6.19 -19.52 20.09
C VAL A 825 6.82 -18.19 20.52
N PRO A 826 7.99 -17.80 19.99
CA PRO A 826 8.71 -16.62 20.47
C PRO A 826 8.01 -15.31 20.09
N ALA A 827 8.37 -14.21 20.76
CA ALA A 827 7.80 -12.86 20.53
C ALA A 827 7.85 -12.39 19.06
N ALA A 828 8.83 -12.87 18.27
CA ALA A 828 8.94 -12.59 16.83
C ALA A 828 7.93 -13.35 15.95
N GLY A 829 7.08 -14.19 16.54
CA GLY A 829 6.13 -15.04 15.84
C GLY A 829 6.71 -16.36 15.34
N THR A 830 5.95 -17.05 14.49
CA THR A 830 6.38 -18.27 13.80
C THR A 830 5.90 -18.32 12.35
N ARG A 831 6.61 -19.07 11.52
CA ARG A 831 6.33 -19.31 10.10
C ARG A 831 6.23 -20.81 9.85
N LEU A 832 5.12 -21.24 9.25
CA LEU A 832 4.89 -22.61 8.77
C LEU A 832 4.89 -22.59 7.25
N ARG A 833 5.35 -23.66 6.60
CA ARG A 833 5.22 -23.85 5.16
C ARG A 833 4.83 -25.28 4.81
N TYR A 834 4.08 -25.46 3.73
CA TYR A 834 3.76 -26.76 3.14
C TYR A 834 3.54 -26.63 1.64
N ARG A 835 3.53 -27.73 0.87
CA ARG A 835 3.32 -27.70 -0.59
C ARG A 835 2.09 -28.49 -1.02
N VAL A 836 1.35 -27.96 -1.98
CA VAL A 836 0.15 -28.57 -2.60
C VAL A 836 0.25 -28.56 -4.12
N ARG A 837 -0.49 -29.45 -4.79
CA ARG A 837 -0.55 -29.54 -6.25
C ARG A 837 -2.01 -29.41 -6.71
N PRO A 838 -2.40 -28.31 -7.39
CA PRO A 838 -3.75 -28.15 -7.90
C PRO A 838 -4.00 -29.09 -9.09
N ALA A 839 -5.11 -29.83 -9.07
CA ALA A 839 -5.46 -30.81 -10.10
C ALA A 839 -6.38 -30.28 -11.22
N GLN A 840 -6.91 -29.05 -11.09
CA GLN A 840 -7.97 -28.53 -11.97
C GLN A 840 -7.65 -27.11 -12.45
N ALA A 841 -7.97 -26.81 -13.71
CA ALA A 841 -7.81 -25.49 -14.33
C ALA A 841 -8.74 -24.43 -13.71
N GLY A 842 -8.33 -23.18 -13.66
CA GLY A 842 -9.10 -22.05 -13.12
C GLY A 842 -8.48 -21.42 -11.86
N VAL A 843 -9.12 -20.40 -11.29
CA VAL A 843 -8.62 -19.69 -10.10
C VAL A 843 -9.21 -20.30 -8.82
N TRP A 844 -8.41 -21.10 -8.11
CA TRP A 844 -8.86 -21.93 -6.99
C TRP A 844 -8.27 -21.48 -5.64
N PRO A 845 -9.01 -21.58 -4.52
CA PRO A 845 -8.48 -21.39 -3.18
C PRO A 845 -7.55 -22.56 -2.78
N THR A 846 -6.45 -22.30 -2.07
CA THR A 846 -5.51 -23.36 -1.66
C THR A 846 -6.01 -24.23 -0.50
N ASN A 847 -6.97 -23.73 0.27
CA ASN A 847 -7.63 -24.42 1.37
C ASN A 847 -9.11 -24.04 1.47
N VAL A 848 -9.91 -24.85 2.18
CA VAL A 848 -11.31 -24.56 2.51
C VAL A 848 -11.37 -23.56 3.67
N GLU A 849 -10.60 -23.84 4.72
CA GLU A 849 -10.42 -22.99 5.90
C GLU A 849 -9.12 -23.33 6.60
N ALA A 850 -8.58 -22.40 7.40
CA ALA A 850 -7.44 -22.63 8.27
C ALA A 850 -7.66 -21.87 9.59
N LEU A 851 -7.53 -22.59 10.70
CA LEU A 851 -7.86 -22.11 12.06
C LEU A 851 -6.73 -22.48 13.02
N GLY A 852 -6.48 -21.62 14.01
CA GLY A 852 -5.42 -21.80 15.02
C GLY A 852 -5.91 -21.63 16.46
N ASP A 853 -6.27 -22.72 17.12
CA ASP A 853 -6.57 -22.73 18.56
C ASP A 853 -5.27 -22.52 19.35
N HIS A 854 -5.22 -21.55 20.26
CA HIS A 854 -4.00 -21.17 20.97
C HIS A 854 -4.22 -20.86 22.44
N VAL A 855 -3.11 -20.82 23.19
CA VAL A 855 -3.00 -20.10 24.47
C VAL A 855 -1.86 -19.09 24.32
N ASP A 856 -2.16 -17.82 24.53
CA ASP A 856 -1.24 -16.71 24.27
C ASP A 856 -0.13 -16.56 25.31
N GLY A 857 0.76 -15.59 25.09
CA GLY A 857 1.90 -15.28 25.95
C GLY A 857 1.55 -14.96 27.40
N VAL A 858 0.37 -14.38 27.67
CA VAL A 858 -0.07 -13.98 29.02
C VAL A 858 -1.04 -14.97 29.67
N GLY A 859 -1.59 -15.91 28.90
CA GLY A 859 -2.36 -17.07 29.37
C GLY A 859 -3.81 -17.16 28.88
N PHE A 860 -4.25 -16.33 27.93
CA PHE A 860 -5.61 -16.41 27.38
C PHE A 860 -5.72 -17.46 26.27
N ALA A 861 -6.82 -18.22 26.26
CA ALA A 861 -7.15 -19.11 25.16
C ALA A 861 -7.93 -18.37 24.06
N GLY A 862 -7.63 -18.65 22.79
CA GLY A 862 -8.27 -18.00 21.65
C GLY A 862 -8.19 -18.81 20.36
N ARG A 863 -8.75 -18.26 19.27
CA ARG A 863 -8.77 -18.90 17.94
C ARG A 863 -8.40 -17.91 16.83
N LEU A 864 -7.31 -18.19 16.13
CA LEU A 864 -6.91 -17.50 14.91
C LEU A 864 -7.71 -18.02 13.71
N ARG A 865 -7.93 -17.15 12.73
CA ARG A 865 -8.43 -17.50 11.39
C ARG A 865 -7.49 -16.93 10.35
N PHE A 866 -6.97 -17.78 9.46
CA PHE A 866 -6.06 -17.37 8.41
C PHE A 866 -6.84 -16.99 7.13
N PRO A 867 -6.30 -16.08 6.29
CA PRO A 867 -6.86 -15.82 4.97
C PRO A 867 -6.75 -17.06 4.06
N VAL A 868 -7.54 -17.08 2.99
CA VAL A 868 -7.57 -18.18 2.01
C VAL A 868 -7.01 -17.65 0.68
N PRO A 869 -5.70 -17.77 0.43
CA PRO A 869 -5.11 -17.32 -0.82
C PRO A 869 -5.59 -18.18 -2.00
N ARG A 870 -5.59 -17.58 -3.19
CA ARG A 870 -6.00 -18.22 -4.45
C ARG A 870 -4.81 -18.35 -5.39
N VAL A 871 -4.84 -19.39 -6.23
CA VAL A 871 -3.85 -19.65 -7.27
C VAL A 871 -4.56 -19.78 -8.61
N SER A 872 -4.02 -19.14 -9.64
CA SER A 872 -4.45 -19.32 -11.03
C SER A 872 -3.83 -20.59 -11.61
N VAL A 873 -4.65 -21.57 -11.94
CA VAL A 873 -4.20 -22.85 -12.45
C VAL A 873 -4.42 -22.89 -13.95
N ALA A 874 -3.33 -22.79 -14.71
CA ALA A 874 -3.34 -22.99 -16.15
C ALA A 874 -3.75 -24.43 -16.46
N GLY A 875 -4.78 -24.58 -17.29
CA GLY A 875 -5.28 -25.90 -17.69
C GLY A 875 -4.30 -26.65 -18.58
N PRO A 876 -4.47 -27.98 -18.72
CA PRO A 876 -3.73 -28.73 -19.73
C PRO A 876 -4.05 -28.15 -21.12
N ARG A 877 -3.00 -27.74 -21.85
CA ARG A 877 -3.11 -27.45 -23.29
C ARG A 877 -3.79 -28.66 -23.96
N ALA A 878 -4.75 -28.41 -24.85
CA ALA A 878 -5.43 -29.47 -25.58
C ALA A 878 -4.40 -30.34 -26.32
N ALA A 879 -4.40 -31.65 -26.05
CA ALA A 879 -3.53 -32.60 -26.72
C ALA A 879 -3.97 -32.73 -28.19
N PHE A 880 -3.36 -31.93 -29.06
CA PHE A 880 -3.55 -32.01 -30.51
C PHE A 880 -3.08 -33.38 -30.99
N LEU A 881 -4.01 -34.31 -31.27
CA LEU A 881 -3.69 -35.59 -31.90
C LEU A 881 -3.17 -35.34 -33.33
N PRO A 882 -1.89 -35.62 -33.63
CA PRO A 882 -1.27 -35.21 -34.89
C PRO A 882 -1.52 -36.24 -36.00
N LEU A 883 -2.80 -36.54 -36.27
CA LEU A 883 -3.24 -37.51 -37.28
C LEU A 883 -4.03 -36.89 -38.46
N VAL A 884 -4.32 -35.58 -38.40
CA VAL A 884 -5.12 -34.87 -39.44
C VAL A 884 -4.40 -33.66 -40.05
N PHE A 885 -3.27 -33.22 -39.48
CA PHE A 885 -2.53 -32.01 -39.92
C PHE A 885 -1.06 -32.25 -40.30
N GLN A 886 -0.68 -33.48 -40.68
CA GLN A 886 0.61 -33.74 -41.34
C GLN A 886 0.61 -33.26 -42.82
N ASN A 887 0.46 -31.95 -43.03
CA ASN A 887 0.84 -31.26 -44.27
C ASN A 887 0.86 -29.74 -44.04
N ARG A 888 1.96 -29.07 -44.42
CA ARG A 888 2.26 -27.61 -44.37
C ARG A 888 3.08 -27.01 -43.20
N CYS A 889 3.89 -27.80 -42.48
CA CYS A 889 5.05 -27.22 -41.77
C CYS A 889 6.13 -26.86 -42.81
N VAL A 890 6.65 -25.63 -42.82
CA VAL A 890 7.77 -25.22 -43.68
C VAL A 890 9.02 -25.15 -42.82
N GLN A 891 10.02 -26.00 -43.09
CA GLN A 891 11.27 -26.01 -42.31
C GLN A 891 11.98 -24.66 -42.40
N ARG A 892 12.34 -24.11 -41.24
CA ARG A 892 13.15 -22.91 -41.10
C ARG A 892 14.33 -23.19 -40.20
N ARG A 893 15.50 -22.71 -40.60
CA ARG A 893 16.74 -22.79 -39.82
C ARG A 893 16.68 -21.77 -38.69
N ALA A 894 17.29 -22.06 -37.56
CA ALA A 894 17.40 -21.14 -36.43
C ALA A 894 18.79 -20.50 -36.37
N ASP A 895 18.82 -19.19 -36.14
CA ASP A 895 20.04 -18.44 -35.80
C ASP A 895 19.87 -18.01 -34.33
N VAL A 896 20.64 -18.61 -33.42
CA VAL A 896 20.38 -18.52 -31.97
C VAL A 896 21.50 -17.80 -31.23
N ALA A 897 21.17 -16.72 -30.53
CA ALA A 897 22.06 -16.08 -29.56
C ALA A 897 21.83 -16.67 -28.16
N LEU A 898 22.85 -17.34 -27.62
CA LEU A 898 22.92 -17.73 -26.21
C LEU A 898 23.44 -16.53 -25.40
N VAL A 899 22.57 -15.94 -24.58
CA VAL A 899 22.87 -14.73 -23.80
C VAL A 899 22.98 -15.14 -22.34
N ILE A 900 24.22 -15.31 -21.86
CA ILE A 900 24.52 -15.95 -20.59
C ILE A 900 25.11 -14.92 -19.63
N ASP A 901 24.51 -14.84 -18.44
CA ASP A 901 25.01 -14.07 -17.31
C ASP A 901 26.36 -14.65 -16.83
N THR A 902 27.34 -13.77 -16.68
CA THR A 902 28.69 -14.09 -16.19
C THR A 902 29.12 -13.16 -15.06
N SER A 903 28.14 -12.59 -14.36
CA SER A 903 28.33 -11.82 -13.13
C SER A 903 28.93 -12.66 -12.00
N THR A 904 29.39 -11.99 -10.93
CA THR A 904 29.98 -12.65 -9.76
C THR A 904 29.00 -13.51 -8.96
N SER A 905 27.68 -13.27 -9.02
CA SER A 905 26.67 -14.13 -8.38
C SER A 905 26.62 -15.51 -9.03
N MET A 906 26.88 -15.60 -10.34
CA MET A 906 26.97 -16.86 -11.06
C MET A 906 28.14 -17.77 -10.61
N LEU A 907 29.04 -17.31 -9.74
CA LEU A 907 30.05 -18.15 -9.07
C LEU A 907 29.52 -18.89 -7.83
N GLU A 908 28.34 -18.52 -7.33
CA GLU A 908 27.66 -19.27 -6.28
C GLU A 908 27.26 -20.67 -6.78
N ARG A 909 27.01 -21.61 -5.85
CA ARG A 909 26.64 -22.98 -6.21
C ARG A 909 25.13 -23.08 -6.45
N ALA A 910 24.74 -23.69 -7.57
CA ALA A 910 23.33 -23.92 -7.89
C ALA A 910 22.64 -24.89 -6.90
N ALA A 911 23.41 -25.71 -6.18
CA ALA A 911 22.93 -26.52 -5.06
C ALA A 911 24.06 -26.77 -4.04
N PRO A 912 23.76 -27.05 -2.76
CA PRO A 912 24.78 -27.40 -1.76
C PRO A 912 25.66 -28.58 -2.21
N GLY A 913 26.96 -28.34 -2.34
CA GLY A 913 27.94 -29.33 -2.82
C GLY A 913 28.00 -29.52 -4.35
N GLY A 914 27.13 -28.86 -5.12
CA GLY A 914 27.13 -28.88 -6.58
C GLY A 914 28.13 -27.91 -7.24
N PRO A 915 28.16 -27.89 -8.59
CA PRO A 915 28.94 -26.92 -9.36
C PRO A 915 28.39 -25.49 -9.21
N THR A 916 29.14 -24.50 -9.73
CA THR A 916 28.68 -23.11 -9.78
C THR A 916 27.47 -22.95 -10.72
N LYS A 917 26.66 -21.90 -10.51
CA LYS A 917 25.57 -21.50 -11.42
C LYS A 917 26.12 -21.32 -12.85
N LEU A 918 27.31 -20.73 -13.01
CA LEU A 918 28.00 -20.58 -14.29
C LEU A 918 28.46 -21.91 -14.90
N ASP A 919 28.98 -22.86 -14.12
CA ASP A 919 29.41 -24.15 -14.66
C ASP A 919 28.21 -25.02 -15.06
N ALA A 920 27.09 -24.93 -14.33
CA ALA A 920 25.80 -25.49 -14.74
C ALA A 920 25.29 -24.85 -16.05
N ALA A 921 25.38 -23.51 -16.18
CA ALA A 921 25.06 -22.78 -17.40
C ALA A 921 25.91 -23.24 -18.60
N ARG A 922 27.23 -23.34 -18.41
CA ARG A 922 28.17 -23.87 -19.42
C ARG A 922 27.83 -25.30 -19.84
N GLY A 923 27.50 -26.18 -18.89
CA GLY A 923 27.10 -27.55 -19.17
C GLY A 923 25.82 -27.65 -20.01
N ALA A 924 24.77 -26.95 -19.57
CA ALA A 924 23.47 -26.97 -20.24
C ALA A 924 23.49 -26.27 -21.62
N ALA A 925 24.26 -25.18 -21.77
CA ALA A 925 24.45 -24.51 -23.05
C ALA A 925 25.17 -25.42 -24.08
N ARG A 926 26.18 -26.19 -23.67
CA ARG A 926 26.81 -27.21 -24.55
C ARG A 926 25.83 -28.30 -24.97
N ALA A 927 24.95 -28.73 -24.06
CA ALA A 927 23.90 -29.69 -24.38
C ALA A 927 22.90 -29.10 -25.39
N PHE A 928 22.51 -27.83 -25.23
CA PHE A 928 21.67 -27.10 -26.19
C PHE A 928 22.26 -27.04 -27.59
N VAL A 929 23.55 -26.70 -27.71
CA VAL A 929 24.28 -26.62 -28.99
C VAL A 929 24.27 -27.96 -29.74
N ARG A 930 24.18 -29.10 -29.04
CA ARG A 930 24.04 -30.45 -29.62
C ARG A 930 22.60 -30.80 -30.03
N TYR A 931 21.60 -30.07 -29.53
CA TYR A 931 20.20 -30.17 -29.99
C TYR A 931 19.91 -29.23 -31.17
N LEU A 932 20.72 -28.19 -31.40
CA LEU A 932 20.69 -27.42 -32.65
C LEU A 932 21.22 -28.27 -33.83
N GLY A 933 20.66 -28.08 -35.01
CA GLY A 933 21.04 -28.76 -36.25
C GLY A 933 22.27 -28.18 -36.92
N LEU A 934 23.32 -27.82 -36.18
CA LEU A 934 24.54 -27.23 -36.75
C LEU A 934 25.19 -28.20 -37.77
N PRO A 935 25.65 -27.73 -38.95
CA PRO A 935 25.79 -26.33 -39.40
C PRO A 935 24.57 -25.77 -40.15
N ALA A 936 23.43 -26.47 -40.17
CA ALA A 936 22.22 -26.02 -40.85
C ALA A 936 21.58 -24.82 -40.15
N ASP A 937 21.59 -24.84 -38.81
CA ASP A 937 21.36 -23.70 -37.92
C ASP A 937 22.65 -22.87 -37.72
N GLN A 938 22.60 -21.79 -36.94
CA GLN A 938 23.76 -21.09 -36.38
C GLN A 938 23.59 -20.85 -34.88
N ALA A 939 24.70 -20.80 -34.14
CA ALA A 939 24.72 -20.36 -32.75
C ALA A 939 25.79 -19.27 -32.51
N ALA A 940 25.42 -18.29 -31.67
CA ALA A 940 26.27 -17.24 -31.14
C ALA A 940 26.28 -17.30 -29.60
N VAL A 941 27.31 -16.74 -28.97
CA VAL A 941 27.47 -16.68 -27.51
C VAL A 941 27.77 -15.25 -27.10
N VAL A 942 26.91 -14.69 -26.27
CA VAL A 942 27.05 -13.39 -25.61
C VAL A 942 27.20 -13.62 -24.12
N ALA A 943 28.26 -13.07 -23.53
CA ALA A 943 28.43 -12.98 -22.08
C ALA A 943 28.00 -11.59 -21.61
N PHE A 944 27.37 -11.48 -20.44
CA PHE A 944 27.08 -10.17 -19.84
C PHE A 944 27.24 -10.16 -18.31
N SER A 945 27.71 -9.02 -17.81
CA SER A 945 27.78 -8.65 -16.40
C SER A 945 27.43 -7.15 -16.31
N SER A 946 28.25 -6.28 -15.71
CA SER A 946 28.10 -4.81 -15.85
C SER A 946 28.36 -4.30 -17.28
N ASP A 947 28.99 -5.11 -18.12
CA ASP A 947 29.09 -4.91 -19.57
C ASP A 947 28.83 -6.22 -20.33
N ALA A 948 28.58 -6.15 -21.64
CA ALA A 948 28.29 -7.30 -22.48
C ALA A 948 29.24 -7.45 -23.67
N ALA A 949 29.60 -8.69 -23.98
CA ALA A 949 30.56 -9.02 -25.05
C ALA A 949 30.08 -10.20 -25.89
N LEU A 950 30.21 -10.06 -27.22
CA LEU A 950 30.03 -11.17 -28.16
C LEU A 950 31.28 -12.06 -28.11
N VAL A 951 31.19 -13.17 -27.37
CA VAL A 951 32.28 -14.15 -27.22
C VAL A 951 32.44 -14.97 -28.50
N GLN A 952 31.35 -15.23 -29.22
CA GLN A 952 31.34 -15.93 -30.51
C GLN A 952 30.15 -15.46 -31.35
N GLY A 953 30.42 -14.96 -32.57
CA GLY A 953 29.37 -14.65 -33.56
C GLY A 953 28.72 -15.91 -34.16
N LEU A 954 27.56 -15.74 -34.79
CA LEU A 954 26.73 -16.81 -35.36
C LEU A 954 27.56 -17.73 -36.27
N THR A 955 27.75 -18.98 -35.84
CA THR A 955 28.53 -19.98 -36.58
C THR A 955 27.82 -21.34 -36.64
N GLY A 956 28.09 -22.08 -37.72
CA GLY A 956 27.73 -23.50 -37.85
C GLY A 956 28.75 -24.46 -37.24
N ASP A 957 29.90 -23.94 -36.75
CA ASP A 957 30.93 -24.76 -36.09
C ASP A 957 30.62 -24.93 -34.59
N ALA A 958 30.05 -26.10 -34.25
CA ALA A 958 29.80 -26.47 -32.87
C ALA A 958 31.07 -26.47 -31.99
N ALA A 959 32.25 -26.75 -32.55
CA ALA A 959 33.52 -26.76 -31.81
C ALA A 959 34.09 -25.34 -31.57
N ALA A 960 33.66 -24.32 -32.31
CA ALA A 960 33.88 -22.92 -31.96
C ALA A 960 32.97 -22.50 -30.79
N VAL A 961 31.69 -22.86 -30.85
CA VAL A 961 30.71 -22.54 -29.78
C VAL A 961 31.08 -23.23 -28.46
N ASP A 962 31.45 -24.52 -28.49
CA ASP A 962 31.91 -25.26 -27.30
C ASP A 962 33.22 -24.70 -26.70
N ARG A 963 34.04 -23.99 -27.48
CA ARG A 963 35.21 -23.25 -26.97
C ARG A 963 34.81 -21.90 -26.37
N ALA A 964 33.91 -21.17 -27.00
CA ALA A 964 33.38 -19.91 -26.47
C ALA A 964 32.67 -20.11 -25.11
N LEU A 965 31.87 -21.18 -24.99
CA LEU A 965 31.25 -21.59 -23.72
C LEU A 965 32.28 -22.05 -22.67
N ALA A 966 33.49 -22.47 -23.06
CA ALA A 966 34.57 -22.72 -22.09
C ALA A 966 35.14 -21.41 -21.52
N GLY A 967 35.34 -20.42 -22.39
CA GLY A 967 36.05 -19.17 -22.10
C GLY A 967 35.18 -17.99 -21.67
N LEU A 968 33.94 -18.22 -21.20
CA LEU A 968 33.04 -17.15 -20.76
C LEU A 968 33.71 -16.24 -19.71
N PRO A 969 33.87 -14.92 -19.98
CA PRO A 969 34.57 -13.99 -19.10
C PRO A 969 33.72 -13.58 -17.89
N LEU A 970 34.33 -13.50 -16.71
CA LEU A 970 33.67 -13.06 -15.48
C LEU A 970 33.71 -11.54 -15.32
N GLY A 971 32.64 -10.97 -14.77
CA GLY A 971 32.57 -9.57 -14.34
C GLY A 971 31.65 -9.40 -13.13
N SER A 972 31.45 -8.16 -12.66
CA SER A 972 30.51 -7.82 -11.57
C SER A 972 29.29 -7.08 -12.12
N GLY A 973 28.13 -7.17 -11.44
CA GLY A 973 26.88 -6.55 -11.88
C GLY A 973 26.18 -7.30 -13.02
N THR A 974 24.94 -6.90 -13.36
CA THR A 974 24.00 -7.72 -14.17
C THR A 974 23.17 -6.82 -15.10
N ARG A 975 23.73 -6.51 -16.28
CA ARG A 975 23.15 -5.64 -17.33
C ARG A 975 22.53 -6.48 -18.44
N ILE A 976 21.37 -7.04 -18.15
CA ILE A 976 20.57 -7.83 -19.09
C ILE A 976 20.27 -7.02 -20.37
N ASP A 977 20.01 -5.72 -20.23
CA ASP A 977 19.83 -4.78 -21.35
C ASP A 977 21.03 -4.77 -22.32
N ARG A 978 22.27 -4.74 -21.81
CA ARG A 978 23.47 -4.82 -22.65
C ARG A 978 23.63 -6.20 -23.30
N GLY A 979 23.35 -7.28 -22.56
CA GLY A 979 23.36 -8.64 -23.10
C GLY A 979 22.40 -8.81 -24.28
N LEU A 980 21.18 -8.30 -24.14
CA LEU A 980 20.17 -8.28 -25.20
C LEU A 980 20.55 -7.37 -26.37
N ALA A 981 21.12 -6.19 -26.12
CA ALA A 981 21.57 -5.28 -27.19
C ALA A 981 22.68 -5.90 -28.07
N VAL A 982 23.68 -6.56 -27.46
CA VAL A 982 24.74 -7.28 -28.20
C VAL A 982 24.16 -8.47 -28.97
N ALA A 983 23.19 -9.18 -28.39
CA ALA A 983 22.49 -10.26 -29.08
C ALA A 983 21.64 -9.79 -30.27
N GLN A 984 20.98 -8.63 -30.16
CA GLN A 984 20.25 -8.02 -31.28
C GLN A 984 21.21 -7.66 -32.41
N ALA A 985 22.30 -6.95 -32.10
CA ALA A 985 23.28 -6.52 -33.11
C ALA A 985 23.90 -7.68 -33.89
N GLU A 986 24.04 -8.85 -33.29
CA GLU A 986 24.47 -10.08 -33.97
C GLU A 986 23.35 -10.73 -34.79
N LEU A 987 22.13 -10.84 -34.23
CA LEU A 987 20.96 -11.43 -34.92
C LEU A 987 20.39 -10.56 -36.05
N THR A 988 20.69 -9.26 -36.08
CA THR A 988 20.43 -8.36 -37.22
C THR A 988 21.70 -8.06 -38.01
N GLY A 989 22.82 -8.69 -37.67
CA GLY A 989 24.14 -8.43 -38.26
C GLY A 989 24.41 -9.22 -39.54
N PRO A 990 25.54 -8.96 -40.23
CA PRO A 990 25.89 -9.61 -41.51
C PRO A 990 26.19 -11.11 -41.42
N ARG A 991 26.10 -11.72 -40.24
CA ARG A 991 26.23 -13.17 -40.01
C ARG A 991 24.88 -13.89 -39.89
N HIS A 992 23.76 -13.16 -39.74
CA HIS A 992 22.42 -13.71 -39.80
C HIS A 992 22.06 -14.15 -41.23
N ARG A 993 21.46 -15.33 -41.38
CA ARG A 993 20.98 -15.84 -42.67
C ARG A 993 19.58 -15.31 -42.96
N ALA A 994 19.43 -14.64 -44.11
CA ALA A 994 18.11 -14.23 -44.61
C ALA A 994 17.13 -15.42 -44.67
N GLY A 995 16.03 -15.34 -43.90
CA GLY A 995 15.04 -16.41 -43.78
C GLY A 995 15.29 -17.43 -42.67
N GLY A 996 16.40 -17.32 -41.92
CA GLY A 996 16.54 -17.95 -40.62
C GLY A 996 15.59 -17.31 -39.60
N LEU A 997 15.22 -18.07 -38.56
CA LEU A 997 14.48 -17.55 -37.41
C LEU A 997 15.48 -17.02 -36.38
N PRO A 998 15.52 -15.71 -36.08
CA PRO A 998 16.37 -15.18 -35.01
C PRO A 998 15.78 -15.53 -33.64
N VAL A 999 16.61 -16.09 -32.76
CA VAL A 999 16.21 -16.56 -31.43
C VAL A 999 17.20 -16.07 -30.38
N VAL A 1000 16.69 -15.63 -29.23
CA VAL A 1000 17.49 -15.42 -28.01
C VAL A 1000 17.13 -16.49 -26.99
N VAL A 1001 18.13 -17.06 -26.33
CA VAL A 1001 17.94 -17.76 -25.05
C VAL A 1001 18.78 -17.05 -23.99
N LEU A 1002 18.09 -16.26 -23.16
CA LEU A 1002 18.66 -15.51 -22.04
C LEU A 1002 18.69 -16.37 -20.77
N LEU A 1003 19.79 -16.34 -20.03
CA LEU A 1003 19.99 -17.02 -18.76
C LEU A 1003 20.64 -16.08 -17.74
N THR A 1004 20.03 -15.91 -16.55
CA THR A 1004 20.54 -15.08 -15.44
C THR A 1004 20.12 -15.63 -14.08
N ASP A 1005 20.86 -15.30 -13.02
CA ASP A 1005 20.53 -15.62 -11.64
C ASP A 1005 20.05 -14.42 -10.81
N GLY A 1006 20.00 -13.21 -11.36
CA GLY A 1006 19.89 -11.99 -10.55
C GLY A 1006 18.95 -10.90 -11.07
N GLN A 1007 18.74 -9.91 -10.19
CA GLN A 1007 18.08 -8.63 -10.48
C GLN A 1007 18.99 -7.70 -11.31
N PRO A 1008 18.45 -6.78 -12.14
CA PRO A 1008 19.26 -5.85 -12.95
C PRO A 1008 20.10 -4.87 -12.12
N ALA A 1009 21.37 -5.23 -11.88
CA ALA A 1009 22.30 -4.38 -11.15
C ALA A 1009 22.93 -3.32 -12.07
N GLY A 1010 22.49 -2.06 -11.91
CA GLY A 1010 23.08 -0.88 -12.56
C GLY A 1010 22.50 -0.50 -13.93
N GLY A 1011 21.34 -1.02 -14.30
CA GLY A 1011 20.55 -0.62 -15.48
C GLY A 1011 19.07 -0.58 -15.12
N SER A 1012 18.26 0.23 -15.81
CA SER A 1012 16.84 0.32 -15.47
C SER A 1012 16.05 -0.87 -16.03
N VAL A 1013 15.08 -1.36 -15.25
CA VAL A 1013 14.09 -2.35 -15.71
C VAL A 1013 13.40 -1.88 -17.01
N PRO A 1014 12.93 -0.61 -17.13
CA PRO A 1014 12.44 -0.06 -18.40
C PRO A 1014 13.41 -0.18 -19.58
N ALA A 1015 14.72 0.03 -19.42
CA ALA A 1015 15.68 -0.12 -20.51
C ALA A 1015 15.81 -1.59 -20.97
N THR A 1016 15.81 -2.52 -20.02
CA THR A 1016 15.84 -3.97 -20.30
C THR A 1016 14.57 -4.42 -21.05
N LEU A 1017 13.40 -3.92 -20.61
CA LEU A 1017 12.12 -4.22 -21.24
C LEU A 1017 11.96 -3.56 -22.62
N ALA A 1018 12.42 -2.33 -22.81
CA ALA A 1018 12.43 -1.66 -24.11
C ALA A 1018 13.33 -2.39 -25.11
N GLN A 1019 14.53 -2.79 -24.69
CA GLN A 1019 15.44 -3.59 -25.52
C GLN A 1019 14.82 -4.94 -25.90
N ALA A 1020 14.19 -5.63 -24.95
CA ALA A 1020 13.48 -6.88 -25.22
C ALA A 1020 12.27 -6.68 -26.17
N GLN A 1021 11.51 -5.60 -26.00
CA GLN A 1021 10.38 -5.25 -26.86
C GLN A 1021 10.83 -4.96 -28.30
N ALA A 1022 11.88 -4.16 -28.49
CA ALA A 1022 12.43 -3.86 -29.81
C ALA A 1022 12.90 -5.13 -30.54
N MET A 1023 13.48 -6.08 -29.81
CA MET A 1023 13.85 -7.39 -30.37
C MET A 1023 12.62 -8.23 -30.76
N ARG A 1024 11.57 -8.27 -29.94
CA ARG A 1024 10.31 -8.96 -30.29
C ARG A 1024 9.60 -8.31 -31.49
N GLN A 1025 9.60 -6.98 -31.58
CA GLN A 1025 9.10 -6.22 -32.75
C GLN A 1025 9.90 -6.54 -34.02
N ALA A 1026 11.22 -6.71 -33.90
CA ALA A 1026 12.10 -7.21 -34.97
C ALA A 1026 11.93 -8.72 -35.27
N GLY A 1027 10.92 -9.40 -34.71
CA GLY A 1027 10.62 -10.80 -34.96
C GLY A 1027 11.50 -11.81 -34.22
N VAL A 1028 12.35 -11.35 -33.28
CA VAL A 1028 13.22 -12.24 -32.49
C VAL A 1028 12.40 -13.01 -31.45
N ALA A 1029 12.48 -14.34 -31.47
CA ALA A 1029 11.88 -15.17 -30.44
C ALA A 1029 12.77 -15.18 -29.19
N ILE A 1030 12.37 -14.46 -28.14
CA ILE A 1030 13.07 -14.46 -26.85
C ILE A 1030 12.52 -15.58 -25.96
N PHE A 1031 13.43 -16.42 -25.45
CA PHE A 1031 13.21 -17.31 -24.32
C PHE A 1031 14.06 -16.84 -23.15
N THR A 1032 13.54 -16.94 -21.93
CA THR A 1032 14.20 -16.45 -20.72
C THR A 1032 14.26 -17.54 -19.65
N ILE A 1033 15.40 -17.64 -18.96
CA ILE A 1033 15.64 -18.65 -17.94
C ILE A 1033 16.18 -17.97 -16.68
N GLY A 1034 15.44 -18.08 -15.58
CA GLY A 1034 15.92 -17.69 -14.25
C GLY A 1034 16.57 -18.88 -13.54
N LEU A 1035 17.80 -18.73 -13.03
CA LEU A 1035 18.60 -19.79 -12.44
C LEU A 1035 18.83 -19.56 -10.93
N GLY A 1036 18.20 -20.37 -10.08
CA GLY A 1036 18.22 -20.15 -8.63
C GLY A 1036 17.20 -19.13 -8.14
N ALA A 1037 17.07 -18.99 -6.81
CA ALA A 1037 15.94 -18.31 -6.17
C ALA A 1037 15.94 -16.77 -6.32
N ASP A 1038 17.07 -16.18 -6.71
CA ASP A 1038 17.32 -14.74 -6.70
C ASP A 1038 16.96 -14.07 -8.05
N ALA A 1039 16.59 -14.88 -9.06
CA ALA A 1039 16.23 -14.43 -10.40
C ALA A 1039 14.78 -13.91 -10.47
N ASP A 1040 14.59 -12.71 -11.04
CA ASP A 1040 13.26 -12.10 -11.16
C ASP A 1040 12.40 -12.77 -12.25
N GLY A 1041 11.52 -13.68 -11.82
CA GLY A 1041 10.59 -14.36 -12.72
C GLY A 1041 9.54 -13.47 -13.36
N ALA A 1042 9.16 -12.33 -12.75
CA ALA A 1042 8.19 -11.41 -13.35
C ALA A 1042 8.83 -10.62 -14.48
N LEU A 1043 9.99 -10.01 -14.20
CA LEU A 1043 10.80 -9.33 -15.21
C LEU A 1043 11.19 -10.27 -16.36
N LEU A 1044 11.58 -11.51 -16.08
CA LEU A 1044 11.96 -12.46 -17.12
C LEU A 1044 10.76 -12.92 -17.98
N VAL A 1045 9.54 -12.95 -17.43
CA VAL A 1045 8.31 -13.09 -18.23
C VAL A 1045 8.09 -11.87 -19.14
N ASP A 1046 8.24 -10.66 -18.61
CA ASP A 1046 8.07 -9.42 -19.38
C ASP A 1046 9.17 -9.22 -20.45
N ILE A 1047 10.37 -9.76 -20.25
CA ILE A 1047 11.45 -9.84 -21.24
C ILE A 1047 11.15 -10.91 -22.32
N ALA A 1048 10.56 -12.05 -21.96
CA ALA A 1048 10.07 -13.01 -22.94
C ALA A 1048 8.88 -12.45 -23.75
N GLY A 1049 8.06 -11.59 -23.13
CA GLY A 1049 6.80 -11.07 -23.69
C GLY A 1049 5.68 -12.13 -23.78
N ASP A 1050 5.93 -13.31 -23.23
CA ASP A 1050 5.09 -14.51 -23.30
C ASP A 1050 5.49 -15.43 -22.14
N ALA A 1051 4.57 -15.66 -21.19
CA ALA A 1051 4.83 -16.49 -20.02
C ALA A 1051 5.11 -17.97 -20.37
N GLU A 1052 4.76 -18.42 -21.58
CA GLU A 1052 5.09 -19.77 -22.05
C GLU A 1052 6.52 -19.90 -22.60
N ARG A 1053 7.28 -18.79 -22.67
CA ARG A 1053 8.70 -18.76 -23.09
C ARG A 1053 9.68 -18.42 -21.96
N TYR A 1054 9.16 -18.05 -20.79
CA TYR A 1054 9.93 -18.05 -19.55
C TYR A 1054 10.09 -19.48 -19.01
N SER A 1055 11.15 -19.73 -18.24
CA SER A 1055 11.32 -20.97 -17.47
C SER A 1055 12.17 -20.74 -16.22
N TYR A 1056 11.80 -21.41 -15.13
CA TYR A 1056 12.54 -21.36 -13.87
C TYR A 1056 13.39 -22.63 -13.67
N ALA A 1057 14.69 -22.45 -13.47
CA ALA A 1057 15.68 -23.49 -13.24
C ALA A 1057 16.17 -23.47 -11.78
N PRO A 1058 15.63 -24.30 -10.86
CA PRO A 1058 16.15 -24.42 -9.50
C PRO A 1058 17.51 -25.14 -9.43
N ASP A 1059 17.87 -25.93 -10.45
CA ASP A 1059 19.06 -26.77 -10.46
C ASP A 1059 19.57 -27.02 -11.90
N GLN A 1060 20.80 -27.54 -12.04
CA GLN A 1060 21.41 -27.86 -13.35
C GLN A 1060 20.57 -28.86 -14.16
N GLY A 1061 19.99 -29.88 -13.52
CA GLY A 1061 19.17 -30.88 -14.19
C GLY A 1061 17.87 -30.28 -14.72
N ALA A 1062 17.29 -29.29 -14.04
CA ALA A 1062 16.19 -28.49 -14.55
C ALA A 1062 16.62 -27.63 -15.75
N LEU A 1063 17.77 -26.97 -15.65
CA LEU A 1063 18.33 -26.13 -16.71
C LEU A 1063 18.56 -26.93 -18.01
N GLU A 1064 19.15 -28.13 -17.94
CA GLU A 1064 19.34 -29.03 -19.08
C GLU A 1064 18.02 -29.51 -19.70
N ARG A 1065 16.97 -29.72 -18.89
CA ARG A 1065 15.62 -30.06 -19.38
C ARG A 1065 14.99 -28.86 -20.11
N ILE A 1066 15.12 -27.66 -19.57
CA ILE A 1066 14.57 -26.41 -20.14
C ILE A 1066 15.20 -26.12 -21.50
N TYR A 1067 16.54 -26.12 -21.60
CA TYR A 1067 17.23 -25.92 -22.87
C TYR A 1067 16.80 -26.94 -23.94
N ARG A 1068 16.67 -28.23 -23.58
CA ARG A 1068 16.17 -29.26 -24.51
C ARG A 1068 14.74 -28.98 -24.99
N THR A 1069 13.85 -28.53 -24.10
CA THR A 1069 12.48 -28.14 -24.45
C THR A 1069 12.45 -26.94 -25.39
N ILE A 1070 13.29 -25.92 -25.14
CA ILE A 1070 13.44 -24.76 -26.03
C ILE A 1070 13.90 -25.21 -27.43
N ALA A 1071 14.94 -26.06 -27.51
CA ALA A 1071 15.46 -26.58 -28.78
C ALA A 1071 14.41 -27.38 -29.59
N TRP A 1072 13.51 -28.09 -28.92
CA TRP A 1072 12.39 -28.80 -29.56
C TRP A 1072 11.19 -27.91 -29.91
N SER A 1073 11.14 -26.68 -29.37
CA SER A 1073 10.05 -25.72 -29.64
C SER A 1073 10.30 -24.83 -30.87
N LEU A 1074 11.53 -24.82 -31.41
CA LEU A 1074 11.86 -24.05 -32.60
C LEU A 1074 11.20 -24.69 -33.85
N PRO A 1075 10.59 -23.93 -34.77
CA PRO A 1075 9.60 -24.49 -35.70
C PRO A 1075 10.16 -25.44 -36.79
N CYS A 1076 9.48 -26.59 -36.93
CA CYS A 1076 9.60 -27.55 -38.04
C CYS A 1076 10.99 -28.23 -38.22
N ARG A 1077 11.23 -29.31 -37.46
CA ARG A 1077 12.03 -30.46 -37.93
C ARG A 1077 11.17 -31.46 -38.72
#